data_AF-A0AB36Z9A2-F1
#
_entry.id   AF-A0AB36Z9A2-F1
#
_cell.length_a   1.000
_cell.length_b   1.000
_cell.length_c   1.000
_cell.angle_alpha   90.00
_cell.angle_beta   90.00
_cell.angle_gamma   90.00
#
_symmetry.space_group_name_H-M   'P 1'
#
loop_
_entity.id
_entity.type
_entity.pdbx_description
1 polymer ?
#
loop_
_entity_poly.entity_id
_entity_poly.type
_entity_poly.pdbx_seq_one_letter_code
_entity_poly.pdbx_strand_id
1 'polypeptide(L)'
;MQFTINGATYELTREQVESTLARTAPAEVSTYSVEVSGSRFPVKQVISEVTGLQRSEFTSGQAQRVLTGLGFLVLSTAPGARGRISGSTRSFDGVEWGLAASEHGYEEASSGKLHLPGCAHGVTTPIRIWAQDEVLKAWGAAPDVDLRTLTRPGWCSDCAAIRGTTDPGVPAEQPETSGRTGRAERTAIAQAARVVLDGGLRRQASAFDGRTVTWTADTAAALRRAIETPGSTGTFRERIAEQMTDQPRAVVLLAAELCFLQRLPLINIRAQTKLALLQEILDVLPDRPRVPDVIVDALDTRGVFNGGQGFNQQIAQHLLWLCDFVRQWDALASDDREAALGDPWLFRDRTLDIQGDAPPIRSSLLALAWPSCFEAIVSVAQKHAIRDAFAGALPTVTDDVDRDLLALRDSLDPSGELDIAWYSPPWDAEWWLAAPPTEHRGWAVPSAAPGAPLALPGLHVTLPPDGGRSGIRDEALRSWRDWPTSGAGPRPLITDLLTEVDSAAQFLVTMAAGDQVFVDGSDDVHWGVIGELDSRGRRGVDWRTPVSRSEIPNAVLDVLSGSAPITDVGFLISPPIAPTPAPPLSGPLRLPRSTPELAGRLHYDSLWLNEVLGLLEERRQAIFFGPPGTGKTYLARALADFIAPKGAVRIVQFHPSYSYEDFFEGFRPTVDEKGSASFRLAPGPVRLLAAAAAANPTVPHVLIIDEINRANIAKVFGELYLLLEYRDAGVSLQYSPEEDFRLPENLFVIGTMNTADRSISLVDAAIRRRFSFVELHPAEEPVLGLIERWSKAQHHEISRSALLRQLNERIGDLDRDFQIGPSYLMGASARTDSGLARIWEYDILPLLDEHYYGRLSRAEVRATFGLSALEPGAVTDPDEAVDDAPAG
;
A
#
# COMPACT_ATOMS: atom_id res chain seq x y z
N MET A 1 21.28 13.17 37.67
CA MET A 1 21.11 13.31 36.21
C MET A 1 19.72 13.83 35.96
N GLN A 2 19.59 14.94 35.23
CA GLN A 2 18.30 15.43 34.76
C GLN A 2 17.95 14.80 33.42
N PHE A 3 16.69 14.39 33.26
CA PHE A 3 16.17 13.83 32.01
C PHE A 3 14.69 14.15 31.86
N THR A 4 14.20 14.17 30.62
CA THR A 4 12.82 14.55 30.30
C THR A 4 12.08 13.38 29.66
N ILE A 5 10.87 13.10 30.14
CA ILE A 5 9.93 12.11 29.56
C ILE A 5 8.58 12.81 29.39
N ASN A 6 8.00 12.76 28.18
CA ASN A 6 6.72 13.37 27.84
C ASN A 6 6.59 14.85 28.24
N GLY A 7 7.67 15.63 28.09
CA GLY A 7 7.71 17.05 28.43
C GLY A 7 7.88 17.38 29.92
N ALA A 8 7.85 16.38 30.80
CA ALA A 8 8.13 16.55 32.24
C ALA A 8 9.60 16.21 32.56
N THR A 9 10.25 17.06 33.35
CA THR A 9 11.66 16.91 33.73
C THR A 9 11.79 16.25 35.10
N TYR A 10 12.64 15.22 35.17
CA TYR A 10 12.93 14.44 36.36
C TYR A 10 14.41 14.55 36.70
N GLU A 11 14.71 14.47 37.99
CA GLU A 11 16.09 14.43 38.49
C GLU A 11 16.28 13.19 39.35
N LEU A 12 17.26 12.36 38.99
CA LEU A 12 17.52 11.10 39.65
C LEU A 12 19.02 10.95 39.96
N THR A 13 19.35 10.31 41.08
CA THR A 13 20.71 9.91 41.44
C THR A 13 20.82 8.39 41.54
N ARG A 14 22.04 7.86 41.45
CA ARG A 14 22.33 6.43 41.60
C ARG A 14 21.87 5.90 42.96
N GLU A 15 22.14 6.66 44.03
CA GLU A 15 21.77 6.31 45.41
C GLU A 15 20.25 6.22 45.62
N GLN A 16 19.46 7.05 44.92
CA GLN A 16 18.01 6.98 44.93
C GLN A 16 17.48 5.69 44.28
N VAL A 17 18.12 5.26 43.18
CA VAL A 17 17.79 3.99 42.52
C VAL A 17 18.10 2.81 43.44
N GLU A 18 19.30 2.77 44.01
CA GLU A 18 19.74 1.67 44.88
C GLU A 18 18.88 1.57 46.16
N SER A 19 18.54 2.70 46.79
CA SER A 19 17.69 2.73 47.99
C SER A 19 16.23 2.34 47.73
N THR A 20 15.67 2.70 46.58
CA THR A 20 14.29 2.34 46.19
C THR A 20 14.18 0.84 45.89
N LEU A 21 15.17 0.28 45.19
CA LEU A 21 15.17 -1.12 44.81
C LEU A 21 15.50 -2.07 45.97
N ALA A 22 16.16 -1.60 47.04
CA ALA A 22 16.46 -2.39 48.22
C ALA A 22 15.21 -3.00 48.91
N ARG A 23 14.01 -2.48 48.62
CA ARG A 23 12.72 -2.95 49.17
C ARG A 23 11.77 -3.51 48.11
N THR A 24 12.23 -3.65 46.87
CA THR A 24 11.37 -4.00 45.73
C THR A 24 11.74 -5.39 45.20
N ALA A 25 10.75 -6.24 44.94
CA ALA A 25 10.98 -7.54 44.34
C ALA A 25 11.26 -7.41 42.82
N PRO A 26 12.30 -8.07 42.29
CA PRO A 26 12.58 -8.04 40.85
C PRO A 26 11.51 -8.79 40.06
N ALA A 27 11.03 -8.17 38.98
CA ALA A 27 10.15 -8.82 38.01
C ALA A 27 10.97 -9.66 37.01
N GLU A 28 10.29 -10.56 36.29
CA GLU A 28 10.90 -11.41 35.27
C GLU A 28 11.55 -10.57 34.15
N VAL A 29 12.79 -10.93 33.78
CA VAL A 29 13.60 -10.16 32.83
C VAL A 29 13.36 -10.65 31.41
N SER A 30 12.74 -9.82 30.57
CA SER A 30 12.45 -10.16 29.17
C SER A 30 13.63 -9.90 28.21
N THR A 31 14.36 -8.79 28.38
CA THR A 31 15.35 -8.33 27.37
C THR A 31 16.51 -7.53 27.95
N TYR A 32 16.25 -6.53 28.80
CA TYR A 32 17.28 -5.66 29.39
C TYR A 32 17.08 -5.51 30.90
N SER A 33 18.17 -5.62 31.67
CA SER A 33 18.17 -5.52 33.14
C SER A 33 19.38 -4.77 33.68
N VAL A 34 19.30 -4.26 34.90
CA VAL A 34 20.45 -3.79 35.68
C VAL A 34 20.57 -4.61 36.95
N GLU A 35 21.80 -4.80 37.43
CA GLU A 35 22.05 -5.47 38.70
C GLU A 35 22.20 -4.43 39.82
N VAL A 36 21.42 -4.62 40.89
CA VAL A 36 21.43 -3.76 42.07
C VAL A 36 21.43 -4.67 43.30
N SER A 37 22.46 -4.54 44.14
CA SER A 37 22.62 -5.33 45.37
C SER A 37 22.50 -6.85 45.16
N GLY A 38 23.03 -7.37 44.04
CA GLY A 38 23.03 -8.80 43.70
C GLY A 38 21.72 -9.33 43.10
N SER A 39 20.73 -8.46 42.84
CA SER A 39 19.45 -8.82 42.20
C SER A 39 19.29 -8.11 40.85
N ARG A 40 18.69 -8.79 39.86
CA ARG A 40 18.48 -8.24 38.52
C ARG A 40 17.09 -7.63 38.37
N PHE A 41 17.03 -6.38 37.94
CA PHE A 41 15.77 -5.66 37.71
C PHE A 41 15.63 -5.27 36.23
N PRO A 42 14.48 -5.53 35.58
CA PRO A 42 14.19 -5.00 34.26
C PRO A 42 14.34 -3.48 34.20
N VAL A 43 14.97 -2.94 33.16
CA VAL A 43 15.25 -1.48 33.06
C VAL A 43 14.01 -0.62 33.16
N LYS A 44 12.87 -1.09 32.63
CA LYS A 44 11.58 -0.37 32.73
C LYS A 44 10.94 -0.48 34.11
N GLN A 45 11.20 -1.56 34.85
CA GLN A 45 10.79 -1.64 36.26
C GLN A 45 11.52 -0.57 37.05
N VAL A 46 12.85 -0.47 36.90
CA VAL A 46 13.66 0.47 37.68
C VAL A 46 13.18 1.91 37.52
N ILE A 47 12.99 2.39 36.28
CA ILE A 47 12.51 3.75 36.05
C ILE A 47 11.08 3.96 36.57
N SER A 48 10.21 2.96 36.47
CA SER A 48 8.83 3.06 36.97
C SER A 48 8.80 3.20 38.50
N GLU A 49 9.60 2.42 39.23
CA GLU A 49 9.63 2.45 40.69
C GLU A 49 10.22 3.75 41.24
N VAL A 50 11.21 4.33 40.57
CA VAL A 50 11.93 5.53 41.04
C VAL A 50 11.30 6.85 40.59
N THR A 51 10.46 6.83 39.55
CA THR A 51 9.76 8.04 39.04
C THR A 51 8.25 8.03 39.27
N GLY A 52 7.66 6.87 39.59
CA GLY A 52 6.22 6.67 39.67
C GLY A 52 5.50 6.60 38.31
N LEU A 53 6.24 6.71 37.20
CA LEU A 53 5.69 6.63 35.85
C LEU A 53 5.19 5.21 35.53
N GLN A 54 4.09 5.11 34.79
CA GLN A 54 3.63 3.84 34.24
C GLN A 54 4.61 3.35 33.17
N ARG A 55 4.87 2.05 33.14
CA ARG A 55 5.82 1.45 32.17
C ARG A 55 5.44 1.71 30.71
N SER A 56 4.19 2.05 30.39
CA SER A 56 3.75 2.42 29.03
C SER A 56 4.16 3.82 28.59
N GLU A 57 4.52 4.71 29.52
CA GLU A 57 4.79 6.13 29.24
C GLU A 57 6.20 6.39 28.70
N PHE A 58 7.08 5.39 28.72
CA PHE A 58 8.45 5.50 28.25
C PHE A 58 8.96 4.18 27.66
N THR A 59 9.96 4.28 26.77
CA THR A 59 10.53 3.14 26.04
C THR A 59 11.67 2.47 26.82
N SER A 60 11.98 1.22 26.48
CA SER A 60 13.17 0.53 27.02
C SER A 60 14.47 1.28 26.71
N GLY A 61 14.59 1.89 25.52
CA GLY A 61 15.77 2.67 25.13
C GLY A 61 15.93 3.99 25.90
N GLN A 62 14.82 4.63 26.31
CA GLN A 62 14.88 5.78 27.23
C GLN A 62 15.34 5.33 28.63
N ALA A 63 14.80 4.22 29.14
CA ALA A 63 15.21 3.68 30.44
C ALA A 63 16.70 3.28 30.47
N GLN A 64 17.21 2.66 29.41
CA GLN A 64 18.63 2.33 29.29
C GLN A 64 19.51 3.57 29.32
N ARG A 65 19.20 4.61 28.52
CA ARG A 65 19.97 5.85 28.49
C ARG A 65 20.05 6.54 29.86
N VAL A 66 18.94 6.58 30.60
CA VAL A 66 18.90 7.16 31.95
C VAL A 66 19.75 6.33 32.92
N LEU A 67 19.63 5.01 32.93
CA LEU A 67 20.38 4.14 33.84
C LEU A 67 21.88 4.11 33.53
N THR A 68 22.26 4.09 32.25
CA THR A 68 23.65 4.21 31.81
C THR A 68 24.22 5.57 32.19
N GLY A 69 23.47 6.66 32.01
CA GLY A 69 23.88 8.00 32.44
C GLY A 69 24.02 8.17 33.95
N LEU A 70 23.39 7.30 34.74
CA LEU A 70 23.55 7.20 36.20
C LEU A 70 24.69 6.24 36.63
N GLY A 71 25.38 5.63 35.66
CA GLY A 71 26.52 4.73 35.90
C GLY A 71 26.15 3.28 36.20
N PHE A 72 24.93 2.83 35.89
CA PHE A 72 24.57 1.41 35.94
C PHE A 72 25.01 0.68 34.68
N LEU A 73 25.49 -0.55 34.86
CA LEU A 73 25.74 -1.48 33.76
C LEU A 73 24.41 -2.13 33.34
N VAL A 74 23.97 -1.84 32.12
CA VAL A 74 22.78 -2.47 31.53
C VAL A 74 23.18 -3.81 30.91
N LEU A 75 22.64 -4.90 31.45
CA LEU A 75 22.76 -6.26 30.97
C LEU A 75 21.62 -6.57 30.01
N SER A 76 21.88 -7.39 28.98
CA SER A 76 20.86 -7.80 28.00
C SER A 76 20.79 -9.33 27.91
N THR A 77 19.58 -9.86 27.77
CA THR A 77 19.32 -11.29 27.46
C THR A 77 19.28 -11.54 25.96
N ALA A 78 19.41 -10.49 25.13
CA ALA A 78 19.60 -10.64 23.70
C ALA A 78 20.98 -11.28 23.42
N PRO A 79 21.08 -12.20 22.45
CA PRO A 79 22.31 -12.92 22.09
C PRO A 79 23.54 -12.01 21.90
N GLY A 80 23.32 -10.77 21.43
CA GLY A 80 24.35 -9.74 21.25
C GLY A 80 25.09 -9.27 22.51
N ALA A 81 24.67 -9.66 23.71
CA ALA A 81 25.18 -9.13 24.97
C ALA A 81 26.27 -9.95 25.66
N ARG A 82 26.50 -11.21 25.24
CA ARG A 82 27.43 -12.15 25.91
C ARG A 82 28.88 -12.06 25.41
N GLY A 83 29.18 -11.14 24.48
CA GLY A 83 30.51 -11.01 23.87
C GLY A 83 30.86 -12.20 22.94
N ARG A 84 31.71 -11.95 21.95
CA ARG A 84 32.21 -13.00 21.05
C ARG A 84 33.42 -13.69 21.67
N ILE A 85 33.57 -14.99 21.41
CA ILE A 85 34.83 -15.69 21.69
C ILE A 85 35.87 -15.15 20.71
N SER A 86 36.98 -14.63 21.23
CA SER A 86 38.08 -14.10 20.41
C SER A 86 38.60 -15.16 19.44
N GLY A 87 38.78 -14.79 18.17
CA GLY A 87 39.23 -15.71 17.11
C GLY A 87 38.18 -16.69 16.59
N SER A 88 36.92 -16.59 17.03
CA SER A 88 35.79 -17.36 16.46
C SER A 88 35.13 -16.70 15.25
N THR A 89 35.55 -15.48 14.89
CA THR A 89 34.94 -14.70 13.81
C THR A 89 35.14 -15.39 12.47
N ARG A 90 34.04 -15.58 11.73
CA ARG A 90 34.00 -16.04 10.35
C ARG A 90 33.07 -15.17 9.55
N SER A 91 33.40 -14.89 8.31
CA SER A 91 32.55 -14.14 7.39
C SER A 91 31.78 -15.10 6.50
N PHE A 92 30.45 -14.99 6.48
CA PHE A 92 29.56 -15.72 5.57
C PHE A 92 28.62 -14.71 4.91
N ASP A 93 28.56 -14.67 3.58
CA ASP A 93 27.71 -13.77 2.78
C ASP A 93 27.84 -12.28 3.20
N GLY A 94 29.06 -11.80 3.45
CA GLY A 94 29.32 -10.40 3.85
C GLY A 94 28.90 -10.04 5.29
N VAL A 95 28.46 -11.01 6.08
CA VAL A 95 28.13 -10.85 7.50
C VAL A 95 29.20 -11.53 8.34
N GLU A 96 29.74 -10.84 9.33
CA GLU A 96 30.62 -11.45 10.33
C GLU A 96 29.82 -12.16 11.42
N TRP A 97 30.15 -13.42 11.65
CA TRP A 97 29.56 -14.29 12.65
C TRP A 97 30.64 -14.68 13.65
N GLY A 98 30.32 -14.59 14.94
CA GLY A 98 31.18 -15.07 16.02
C GLY A 98 30.37 -15.91 16.99
N LEU A 99 31.03 -16.89 17.59
CA LEU A 99 30.43 -17.69 18.66
C LEU A 99 30.28 -16.85 19.92
N ALA A 100 29.13 -16.95 20.58
CA ALA A 100 28.90 -16.28 21.85
C ALA A 100 29.70 -16.98 22.97
N ALA A 101 30.32 -16.23 23.88
CA ALA A 101 30.96 -16.85 25.04
C ALA A 101 29.91 -17.56 25.93
N SER A 102 30.22 -18.78 26.37
CA SER A 102 29.35 -19.55 27.28
C SER A 102 30.20 -20.31 28.31
N GLU A 103 30.13 -19.86 29.57
CA GLU A 103 30.80 -20.53 30.69
C GLU A 103 30.24 -21.94 30.98
N HIS A 104 29.04 -22.25 30.46
CA HIS A 104 28.29 -23.48 30.76
C HIS A 104 28.19 -24.43 29.55
N GLY A 105 28.91 -24.15 28.45
CA GLY A 105 28.85 -24.94 27.21
C GLY A 105 27.60 -24.66 26.36
N TYR A 106 27.33 -25.54 25.40
CA TYR A 106 26.23 -25.44 24.42
C TYR A 106 25.37 -26.70 24.44
N GLU A 107 24.05 -26.57 24.34
CA GLU A 107 23.07 -27.66 24.42
C GLU A 107 22.68 -28.16 23.02
N GLU A 108 22.85 -29.46 22.76
CA GLU A 108 22.43 -30.08 21.49
C GLU A 108 20.98 -30.57 21.54
N ALA A 109 20.16 -30.08 20.60
CA ALA A 109 18.77 -30.49 20.42
C ALA A 109 18.64 -31.84 19.70
N SER A 110 17.45 -32.45 19.75
CA SER A 110 17.12 -33.69 19.01
C SER A 110 17.33 -33.59 17.49
N SER A 111 17.18 -32.38 16.95
CA SER A 111 17.46 -32.04 15.55
C SER A 111 18.96 -32.10 15.22
N GLY A 112 19.85 -32.01 16.21
CA GLY A 112 21.30 -31.86 16.05
C GLY A 112 21.75 -30.39 15.93
N LYS A 113 20.86 -29.43 16.25
CA LYS A 113 21.20 -28.01 16.37
C LYS A 113 21.76 -27.67 17.76
N LEU A 114 22.71 -26.76 17.83
CA LEU A 114 23.31 -26.27 19.08
C LEU A 114 22.66 -24.97 19.56
N HIS A 115 22.38 -24.89 20.87
CA HIS A 115 21.72 -23.79 21.56
C HIS A 115 22.55 -23.28 22.75
N LEU A 116 22.43 -22.01 23.10
CA LEU A 116 23.00 -21.47 24.34
C LEU A 116 22.12 -21.86 25.54
N PRO A 117 22.71 -22.16 26.71
CA PRO A 117 21.94 -22.38 27.93
C PRO A 117 21.05 -21.17 28.24
N GLY A 118 19.76 -21.44 28.43
CA GLY A 118 18.74 -20.42 28.68
C GLY A 118 18.31 -19.60 27.46
N CYS A 119 18.62 -20.03 26.24
CA CYS A 119 18.06 -19.45 25.00
C CYS A 119 16.52 -19.68 24.99
N ALA A 120 15.74 -18.78 24.39
CA ALA A 120 14.27 -18.90 24.33
C ALA A 120 13.81 -20.15 23.55
N HIS A 121 14.68 -20.69 22.70
CA HIS A 121 14.56 -21.97 21.99
C HIS A 121 15.15 -23.15 22.79
N GLY A 122 15.19 -23.04 24.12
CA GLY A 122 15.94 -23.94 25.00
C GLY A 122 15.53 -25.41 24.86
N VAL A 123 16.53 -26.29 24.95
CA VAL A 123 16.34 -27.73 24.84
C VAL A 123 15.87 -28.26 26.21
N THR A 124 14.72 -28.91 26.27
CA THR A 124 14.16 -29.39 27.55
C THR A 124 14.98 -30.54 28.16
N THR A 125 15.66 -31.32 27.30
CA THR A 125 16.64 -32.33 27.69
C THR A 125 17.69 -32.41 26.58
N PRO A 126 18.87 -31.81 26.75
CA PRO A 126 19.89 -31.83 25.71
C PRO A 126 20.37 -33.26 25.44
N ILE A 127 20.54 -33.61 24.17
CA ILE A 127 21.20 -34.87 23.77
C ILE A 127 22.62 -34.90 24.35
N ARG A 128 23.28 -33.74 24.29
CA ARG A 128 24.65 -33.56 24.74
C ARG A 128 24.89 -32.09 25.09
N ILE A 129 25.74 -31.86 26.08
CA ILE A 129 26.32 -30.54 26.35
C ILE A 129 27.73 -30.53 25.74
N TRP A 130 28.00 -29.60 24.84
CA TRP A 130 29.28 -29.40 24.20
C TRP A 130 30.08 -28.34 24.96
N ALA A 131 31.33 -28.66 25.28
CA ALA A 131 32.23 -27.67 25.87
C ALA A 131 32.62 -26.59 24.85
N GLN A 132 32.99 -25.40 25.33
CA GLN A 132 33.29 -24.26 24.45
C GLN A 132 34.46 -24.55 23.48
N ASP A 133 35.47 -25.31 23.91
CA ASP A 133 36.60 -25.75 23.11
C ASP A 133 36.20 -26.80 22.05
N GLU A 134 35.29 -27.72 22.39
CA GLU A 134 34.73 -28.68 21.43
C GLU A 134 33.93 -27.96 20.34
N VAL A 135 33.16 -26.96 20.73
CA VAL A 135 32.42 -26.07 19.82
C VAL A 135 33.37 -25.27 18.94
N LEU A 136 34.43 -24.68 19.49
CA LEU A 136 35.42 -23.94 18.69
C LEU A 136 36.12 -24.84 17.67
N LYS A 137 36.39 -26.10 18.02
CA LYS A 137 37.00 -27.07 17.12
C LYS A 137 36.03 -27.52 16.02
N ALA A 138 34.77 -27.76 16.36
CA ALA A 138 33.72 -28.10 15.39
C ALA A 138 33.43 -26.92 14.45
N TRP A 139 33.35 -25.71 15.01
CA TRP A 139 33.28 -24.45 14.28
C TRP A 139 34.49 -24.30 13.34
N GLY A 140 35.69 -24.55 13.85
CA GLY A 140 36.95 -24.60 13.11
C GLY A 140 36.92 -25.52 11.88
N ALA A 141 36.29 -26.67 12.00
CA ALA A 141 36.23 -27.70 10.96
C ALA A 141 35.00 -27.60 10.03
N ALA A 142 34.05 -26.71 10.33
CA ALA A 142 32.83 -26.55 9.54
C ALA A 142 33.13 -25.89 8.19
N PRO A 143 32.48 -26.33 7.08
CA PRO A 143 32.64 -25.73 5.77
C PRO A 143 32.22 -24.25 5.77
N ASP A 144 32.77 -23.46 4.85
CA ASP A 144 32.50 -22.02 4.71
C ASP A 144 31.10 -21.76 4.10
N VAL A 145 30.04 -22.16 4.79
CA VAL A 145 28.61 -22.00 4.44
C VAL A 145 27.80 -21.52 5.65
N ASP A 146 26.62 -20.92 5.44
CA ASP A 146 25.73 -20.50 6.54
C ASP A 146 25.36 -21.70 7.42
N LEU A 147 25.87 -21.70 8.65
CA LEU A 147 25.78 -22.84 9.56
C LEU A 147 24.36 -23.08 10.09
N ARG A 148 23.41 -22.16 9.85
CA ARG A 148 21.97 -22.37 10.06
C ARG A 148 21.37 -23.36 9.07
N THR A 149 22.04 -23.57 7.93
CA THR A 149 21.60 -24.47 6.84
C THR A 149 22.23 -25.87 6.95
N LEU A 150 23.20 -26.05 7.84
CA LEU A 150 23.81 -27.35 8.07
C LEU A 150 22.85 -28.30 8.78
N THR A 151 22.76 -29.52 8.27
CA THR A 151 21.91 -30.56 8.85
C THR A 151 22.42 -31.00 10.22
N ARG A 152 23.75 -31.21 10.41
CA ARG A 152 24.41 -31.45 11.72
C ARG A 152 25.93 -31.21 11.70
N PRO A 153 26.53 -30.64 12.78
CA PRO A 153 25.88 -29.83 13.81
C PRO A 153 25.50 -28.47 13.22
N GLY A 154 24.21 -28.16 13.16
CA GLY A 154 23.70 -26.85 12.74
C GLY A 154 23.54 -25.91 13.94
N TRP A 155 23.26 -24.63 13.70
CA TRP A 155 23.05 -23.67 14.78
C TRP A 155 21.66 -23.05 14.74
N CYS A 156 21.08 -22.81 15.91
CA CYS A 156 19.84 -22.05 16.03
C CYS A 156 20.03 -20.59 15.57
N SER A 157 19.08 -20.02 14.82
CA SER A 157 19.14 -18.67 14.26
C SER A 157 19.29 -17.55 15.29
N ASP A 158 18.77 -17.76 16.51
CA ASP A 158 18.89 -16.82 17.63
C ASP A 158 20.09 -17.12 18.53
N CYS A 159 20.57 -18.36 18.60
CA CYS A 159 21.70 -18.70 19.49
C CYS A 159 23.05 -18.72 18.74
N ALA A 160 23.07 -18.87 17.41
CA ALA A 160 24.17 -18.44 16.56
C ALA A 160 23.95 -16.99 16.15
N ALA A 161 25.05 -16.24 16.10
CA ALA A 161 25.16 -14.86 15.61
C ALA A 161 24.85 -13.76 16.61
N ILE A 162 25.93 -13.15 17.11
CA ILE A 162 25.90 -11.71 17.31
C ILE A 162 26.08 -11.07 15.92
N ARG A 163 25.05 -10.42 15.38
CA ARG A 163 25.13 -9.64 14.13
C ARG A 163 25.73 -8.26 14.46
N GLY A 164 26.86 -7.88 13.85
CA GLY A 164 27.51 -6.58 14.07
C GLY A 164 28.99 -6.53 13.70
N THR A 165 29.51 -5.33 13.45
CA THR A 165 30.83 -5.02 12.84
C THR A 165 32.00 -4.87 13.83
N THR A 166 31.86 -5.26 15.10
CA THR A 166 32.90 -4.99 16.09
C THR A 166 33.29 -6.24 16.90
N ASP A 167 34.47 -6.76 16.60
CA ASP A 167 35.43 -7.14 17.65
C ASP A 167 35.90 -5.82 18.31
N PRO A 168 36.03 -5.69 19.64
CA PRO A 168 36.49 -4.46 20.25
C PRO A 168 37.99 -4.28 19.99
N GLY A 169 38.35 -3.80 18.80
CA GLY A 169 39.76 -3.53 18.49
C GLY A 169 40.19 -3.21 17.06
N VAL A 170 39.35 -3.32 16.02
CA VAL A 170 39.80 -3.08 14.63
C VAL A 170 38.83 -2.15 13.87
N PRO A 171 39.32 -1.13 13.13
CA PRO A 171 38.47 -0.24 12.35
C PRO A 171 37.84 -0.98 11.16
N ALA A 172 36.56 -0.72 10.91
CA ALA A 172 35.74 -1.39 9.92
C ALA A 172 36.07 -0.95 8.48
N GLU A 173 36.45 -1.91 7.63
CA GLU A 173 36.23 -1.86 6.19
C GLU A 173 34.88 -2.56 5.90
N GLN A 174 34.01 -1.92 5.12
CA GLN A 174 32.69 -2.44 4.76
C GLN A 174 32.81 -3.61 3.77
N PRO A 175 32.20 -4.78 4.02
CA PRO A 175 32.05 -5.80 2.99
C PRO A 175 30.74 -5.61 2.22
N GLU A 176 30.88 -5.73 0.90
CA GLU A 176 29.84 -5.77 -0.12
C GLU A 176 28.85 -6.93 0.14
N THR A 177 27.56 -6.62 0.03
CA THR A 177 26.46 -7.59 0.13
C THR A 177 26.41 -8.45 -1.14
N SER A 178 26.94 -9.66 -1.09
CA SER A 178 26.65 -10.68 -2.11
C SER A 178 25.27 -11.30 -1.83
N GLY A 179 24.36 -11.14 -2.80
CA GLY A 179 22.93 -11.44 -2.67
C GLY A 179 22.59 -12.92 -2.55
N ARG A 180 21.67 -13.23 -1.62
CA ARG A 180 20.90 -14.47 -1.65
C ARG A 180 19.79 -14.35 -2.66
N THR A 181 19.50 -15.46 -3.33
CA THR A 181 18.52 -15.45 -4.41
C THR A 181 17.06 -15.56 -3.88
N GLY A 182 16.17 -14.61 -4.18
CA GLY A 182 14.70 -14.73 -4.19
C GLY A 182 14.12 -16.04 -4.79
N ARG A 183 14.80 -16.76 -5.67
CA ARG A 183 14.43 -18.16 -6.03
C ARG A 183 14.67 -19.13 -4.87
N ALA A 184 15.81 -19.03 -4.18
CA ALA A 184 16.11 -19.86 -3.01
C ALA A 184 15.17 -19.54 -1.83
N GLU A 185 14.84 -18.27 -1.61
CA GLU A 185 13.87 -17.87 -0.57
C GLU A 185 12.46 -18.41 -0.84
N ARG A 186 11.96 -18.32 -2.08
CA ARG A 186 10.67 -18.93 -2.50
C ARG A 186 10.66 -20.44 -2.34
N THR A 187 11.77 -21.10 -2.67
CA THR A 187 11.90 -22.55 -2.52
C THR A 187 11.89 -22.95 -1.04
N ALA A 188 12.63 -22.22 -0.20
CA ALA A 188 12.72 -22.49 1.23
C ALA A 188 11.35 -22.32 1.92
N ILE A 189 10.61 -21.24 1.64
CA ILE A 189 9.29 -21.04 2.28
C ILE A 189 8.26 -22.07 1.80
N ALA A 190 8.32 -22.49 0.54
CA ALA A 190 7.46 -23.55 0.01
C ALA A 190 7.78 -24.89 0.66
N GLN A 191 9.06 -25.19 0.88
CA GLN A 191 9.48 -26.39 1.62
C GLN A 191 9.03 -26.35 3.09
N ALA A 192 9.05 -25.19 3.73
CA ALA A 192 8.48 -25.00 5.06
C ALA A 192 6.94 -25.23 5.06
N ALA A 193 6.23 -24.79 4.01
CA ALA A 193 4.79 -25.00 3.88
C ALA A 193 4.43 -26.47 3.68
N ARG A 194 5.29 -27.25 3.01
CA ARG A 194 5.09 -28.69 2.76
C ARG A 194 4.89 -29.52 4.02
N VAL A 195 5.44 -29.08 5.16
CA VAL A 195 5.23 -29.72 6.46
C VAL A 195 3.74 -29.92 6.76
N VAL A 196 2.89 -28.97 6.37
CA VAL A 196 1.42 -29.06 6.51
C VAL A 196 0.75 -29.45 5.18
N LEU A 197 1.17 -28.87 4.05
CA LEU A 197 0.51 -29.10 2.76
C LEU A 197 0.57 -30.55 2.30
N ASP A 198 1.72 -31.23 2.40
CA ASP A 198 1.87 -32.58 1.84
C ASP A 198 0.98 -33.61 2.54
N GLY A 199 0.86 -33.49 3.86
CA GLY A 199 -0.02 -34.33 4.66
C GLY A 199 -1.49 -33.99 4.43
N GLY A 200 -1.82 -32.70 4.46
CA GLY A 200 -3.18 -32.20 4.27
C GLY A 200 -3.78 -32.57 2.92
N LEU A 201 -3.06 -32.28 1.82
CA LEU A 201 -3.54 -32.53 0.46
C LEU A 201 -3.73 -34.03 0.15
N ARG A 202 -3.03 -34.91 0.88
CA ARG A 202 -3.10 -36.38 0.76
C ARG A 202 -3.91 -37.06 1.87
N ARG A 203 -4.65 -36.31 2.68
CA ARG A 203 -5.52 -36.85 3.74
C ARG A 203 -4.75 -37.65 4.80
N GLN A 204 -3.49 -37.27 5.05
CA GLN A 204 -2.65 -37.88 6.07
C GLN A 204 -2.88 -37.24 7.45
N ALA A 205 -2.23 -37.79 8.47
CA ALA A 205 -2.31 -37.26 9.81
C ALA A 205 -1.66 -35.87 9.91
N SER A 206 -2.23 -35.03 10.76
CA SER A 206 -1.80 -33.66 11.02
C SER A 206 -0.34 -33.60 11.45
N ALA A 207 0.38 -32.62 10.93
CA ALA A 207 1.76 -32.34 11.34
C ALA A 207 1.88 -31.94 12.81
N PHE A 208 0.79 -31.50 13.44
CA PHE A 208 0.77 -31.06 14.83
C PHE A 208 0.70 -32.21 15.85
N ASP A 209 0.12 -33.35 15.49
CA ASP A 209 -0.03 -34.47 16.42
C ASP A 209 0.33 -35.86 15.86
N GLY A 210 0.59 -35.95 14.56
CA GLY A 210 1.03 -37.17 13.88
C GLY A 210 0.00 -38.30 13.85
N ARG A 211 -1.25 -38.07 14.28
CA ARG A 211 -2.27 -39.13 14.39
C ARG A 211 -3.66 -38.75 13.88
N THR A 212 -4.02 -37.47 13.91
CA THR A 212 -5.39 -37.01 13.58
C THR A 212 -5.47 -36.55 12.15
N VAL A 213 -6.38 -37.10 11.34
CA VAL A 213 -6.63 -36.60 9.97
C VAL A 213 -7.53 -35.37 10.05
N THR A 214 -7.04 -34.24 9.54
CA THR A 214 -7.67 -32.91 9.70
C THR A 214 -8.30 -32.40 8.40
N TRP A 215 -7.68 -32.65 7.25
CA TRP A 215 -8.14 -32.17 5.94
C TRP A 215 -9.24 -33.07 5.38
N THR A 216 -10.44 -32.92 5.95
CA THR A 216 -11.66 -33.58 5.46
C THR A 216 -12.78 -32.57 5.27
N ALA A 217 -13.74 -32.87 4.41
CA ALA A 217 -14.88 -32.01 4.14
C ALA A 217 -15.71 -31.74 5.39
N ASP A 218 -15.88 -32.74 6.26
CA ASP A 218 -16.62 -32.61 7.51
C ASP A 218 -15.90 -31.70 8.52
N THR A 219 -14.58 -31.91 8.69
CA THR A 219 -13.76 -31.07 9.57
C THR A 219 -13.72 -29.62 9.07
N ALA A 220 -13.55 -29.41 7.77
CA ALA A 220 -13.52 -28.08 7.16
C ALA A 220 -14.88 -27.37 7.28
N ALA A 221 -15.98 -28.08 7.05
CA ALA A 221 -17.32 -27.52 7.23
C ALA A 221 -17.60 -27.16 8.69
N ALA A 222 -17.12 -27.96 9.66
CA ALA A 222 -17.23 -27.66 11.08
C ALA A 222 -16.39 -26.44 11.47
N LEU A 223 -15.15 -26.35 11.01
CA LEU A 223 -14.30 -25.17 11.23
C LEU A 223 -14.91 -23.90 10.65
N ARG A 224 -15.43 -23.97 9.43
CA ARG A 224 -16.11 -22.84 8.77
C ARG A 224 -17.27 -22.32 9.62
N ARG A 225 -18.14 -23.20 10.12
CA ARG A 225 -19.24 -22.83 11.02
C ARG A 225 -18.76 -22.23 12.34
N ALA A 226 -17.66 -22.74 12.90
CA ALA A 226 -17.08 -22.21 14.12
C ALA A 226 -16.56 -20.77 13.91
N ILE A 227 -15.91 -20.48 12.77
CA ILE A 227 -15.40 -19.15 12.44
C ILE A 227 -16.53 -18.15 12.16
N GLU A 228 -17.63 -18.59 11.53
CA GLU A 228 -18.80 -17.74 11.26
C GLU A 228 -19.63 -17.43 12.50
N THR A 229 -19.49 -18.23 13.56
CA THR A 229 -20.16 -17.96 14.83
C THR A 229 -19.58 -16.67 15.42
N PRO A 230 -20.40 -15.66 15.75
CA PRO A 230 -19.91 -14.42 16.33
C PRO A 230 -19.11 -14.70 17.60
N GLY A 231 -17.80 -14.39 17.59
CA GLY A 231 -16.94 -14.47 18.77
C GLY A 231 -16.92 -13.18 19.58
N SER A 232 -16.10 -13.13 20.62
CA SER A 232 -15.88 -11.93 21.43
C SER A 232 -15.35 -10.73 20.62
N THR A 233 -15.47 -9.54 21.21
CA THR A 233 -14.96 -8.27 20.65
C THR A 233 -13.43 -8.12 20.73
N GLY A 234 -12.70 -9.19 21.07
CA GLY A 234 -11.25 -9.18 21.23
C GLY A 234 -10.47 -9.18 19.91
N THR A 235 -9.14 -9.27 20.01
CA THR A 235 -8.25 -9.47 18.86
C THR A 235 -8.62 -10.72 18.06
N PHE A 236 -8.24 -10.78 16.78
CA PHE A 236 -8.41 -12.00 15.96
C PHE A 236 -7.90 -13.27 16.68
N ARG A 237 -6.77 -13.16 17.37
CA ARG A 237 -6.10 -14.24 18.10
C ARG A 237 -6.94 -14.75 19.27
N GLU A 238 -7.48 -13.84 20.08
CA GLU A 238 -8.39 -14.21 21.18
C GLU A 238 -9.69 -14.81 20.63
N ARG A 239 -10.24 -14.20 19.58
CA ARG A 239 -11.49 -14.64 18.96
C ARG A 239 -11.36 -16.05 18.36
N ILE A 240 -10.27 -16.37 17.66
CA ILE A 240 -10.10 -17.69 17.06
C ILE A 240 -9.90 -18.76 18.14
N ALA A 241 -9.15 -18.48 19.21
CA ALA A 241 -9.00 -19.41 20.34
C ALA A 241 -10.34 -19.67 21.05
N GLU A 242 -11.13 -18.63 21.28
CA GLU A 242 -12.50 -18.77 21.81
C GLU A 242 -13.38 -19.61 20.89
N GLN A 243 -13.38 -19.34 19.58
CA GLN A 243 -14.15 -20.11 18.60
C GLN A 243 -13.71 -21.59 18.51
N MET A 244 -12.46 -21.89 18.87
CA MET A 244 -11.92 -23.25 18.93
C MET A 244 -12.21 -23.96 20.26
N THR A 245 -12.70 -23.25 21.27
CA THR A 245 -13.11 -23.85 22.55
C THR A 245 -14.28 -24.80 22.33
N ASP A 246 -14.24 -25.97 22.99
CA ASP A 246 -15.22 -27.06 22.86
C ASP A 246 -15.38 -27.66 21.46
N GLN A 247 -14.54 -27.29 20.48
CA GLN A 247 -14.52 -27.89 19.16
C GLN A 247 -13.84 -29.27 19.17
N PRO A 248 -14.22 -30.19 18.27
CA PRO A 248 -13.53 -31.46 18.11
C PRO A 248 -12.03 -31.27 17.82
N ARG A 249 -11.18 -32.18 18.31
CA ARG A 249 -9.71 -32.11 18.12
C ARG A 249 -9.31 -31.84 16.66
N ALA A 250 -9.93 -32.55 15.71
CA ALA A 250 -9.64 -32.38 14.29
C ALA A 250 -9.91 -30.96 13.79
N VAL A 251 -10.95 -30.28 14.30
CA VAL A 251 -11.30 -28.90 13.94
C VAL A 251 -10.26 -27.91 14.47
N VAL A 252 -9.83 -28.10 15.72
CA VAL A 252 -8.80 -27.25 16.35
C VAL A 252 -7.45 -27.40 15.63
N LEU A 253 -7.05 -28.64 15.32
CA LEU A 253 -5.82 -28.91 14.57
C LEU A 253 -5.88 -28.35 13.14
N LEU A 254 -7.02 -28.48 12.45
CA LEU A 254 -7.20 -27.87 11.13
C LEU A 254 -7.09 -26.34 11.21
N ALA A 255 -7.63 -25.70 12.25
CA ALA A 255 -7.49 -24.26 12.45
C ALA A 255 -6.03 -23.83 12.61
N ALA A 256 -5.23 -24.59 13.37
CA ALA A 256 -3.81 -24.36 13.52
C ALA A 256 -3.06 -24.50 12.19
N GLU A 257 -3.37 -25.54 11.40
CA GLU A 257 -2.79 -25.76 10.07
C GLU A 257 -3.10 -24.64 9.08
N LEU A 258 -4.36 -24.19 9.00
CA LEU A 258 -4.75 -23.12 8.08
C LEU A 258 -4.18 -21.76 8.53
N CYS A 259 -4.09 -21.50 9.84
CA CYS A 259 -3.42 -20.30 10.36
C CYS A 259 -1.90 -20.32 10.08
N PHE A 260 -1.27 -21.50 10.19
CA PHE A 260 0.12 -21.69 9.80
C PHE A 260 0.33 -21.32 8.34
N LEU A 261 -0.45 -21.89 7.41
CA LEU A 261 -0.33 -21.60 5.97
C LEU A 261 -0.59 -20.13 5.62
N GLN A 262 -1.57 -19.51 6.29
CA GLN A 262 -1.92 -18.11 6.06
C GLN A 262 -0.82 -17.14 6.52
N ARG A 263 -0.13 -17.47 7.62
CA ARG A 263 0.86 -16.58 8.26
C ARG A 263 2.30 -16.86 7.84
N LEU A 264 2.62 -18.10 7.44
CA LEU A 264 3.97 -18.54 7.08
C LEU A 264 4.66 -17.58 6.08
N PRO A 265 4.07 -17.22 4.93
CA PRO A 265 4.78 -16.44 3.91
C PRO A 265 4.96 -14.95 4.23
N LEU A 266 4.43 -14.46 5.36
CA LEU A 266 4.46 -13.05 5.72
C LEU A 266 5.81 -12.63 6.33
N ILE A 267 6.43 -11.61 5.75
CA ILE A 267 7.69 -10.98 6.23
C ILE A 267 7.41 -10.04 7.41
N ASN A 268 6.26 -9.37 7.41
CA ASN A 268 5.89 -8.33 8.38
C ASN A 268 5.38 -8.88 9.72
N ILE A 269 5.47 -10.19 9.96
CA ILE A 269 5.07 -10.84 11.22
C ILE A 269 6.23 -11.70 11.71
N ARG A 270 6.62 -11.49 12.96
CA ARG A 270 7.74 -12.21 13.59
C ARG A 270 7.39 -13.68 13.81
N ALA A 271 8.37 -14.57 13.71
CA ALA A 271 8.22 -15.99 13.96
C ALA A 271 7.59 -16.28 15.34
N GLN A 272 8.00 -15.55 16.39
CA GLN A 272 7.41 -15.72 17.73
C GLN A 272 5.91 -15.37 17.76
N THR A 273 5.48 -14.36 17.00
CA THR A 273 4.06 -13.99 16.91
C THR A 273 3.25 -15.05 16.17
N LYS A 274 3.83 -15.66 15.12
CA LYS A 274 3.21 -16.79 14.41
C LYS A 274 3.08 -18.00 15.35
N LEU A 275 4.14 -18.33 16.07
CA LEU A 275 4.19 -19.45 17.01
C LEU A 275 3.18 -19.27 18.16
N ALA A 276 3.10 -18.07 18.74
CA ALA A 276 2.19 -17.78 19.84
C ALA A 276 0.71 -17.96 19.44
N LEU A 277 0.34 -17.58 18.21
CA LEU A 277 -1.00 -17.83 17.67
C LEU A 277 -1.30 -19.33 17.59
N LEU A 278 -0.37 -20.12 17.06
CA LEU A 278 -0.58 -21.57 16.94
C LEU A 278 -0.68 -22.25 18.31
N GLN A 279 0.19 -21.86 19.25
CA GLN A 279 0.16 -22.44 20.60
C GLN A 279 -1.17 -22.14 21.30
N GLU A 280 -1.70 -20.92 21.18
CA GLU A 280 -3.00 -20.59 21.78
C GLU A 280 -4.17 -21.36 21.19
N ILE A 281 -4.17 -21.59 19.87
CA ILE A 281 -5.18 -22.44 19.23
C ILE A 281 -5.10 -23.85 19.81
N LEU A 282 -3.90 -24.38 20.05
CA LEU A 282 -3.70 -25.73 20.59
C LEU A 282 -4.00 -25.82 22.10
N ASP A 283 -3.80 -24.75 22.85
CA ASP A 283 -3.99 -24.71 24.30
C ASP A 283 -5.45 -24.91 24.76
N VAL A 284 -6.41 -24.77 23.84
CA VAL A 284 -7.83 -25.09 24.09
C VAL A 284 -8.07 -26.60 24.21
N LEU A 285 -7.15 -27.44 23.71
CA LEU A 285 -7.26 -28.88 23.82
C LEU A 285 -6.91 -29.34 25.25
N PRO A 286 -7.56 -30.39 25.79
CA PRO A 286 -7.32 -30.85 27.15
C PRO A 286 -5.87 -31.28 27.43
N ASP A 287 -5.18 -31.82 26.42
CA ASP A 287 -3.78 -32.27 26.49
C ASP A 287 -2.76 -31.16 26.22
N ARG A 288 -3.22 -29.97 25.79
CA ARG A 288 -2.38 -28.79 25.46
C ARG A 288 -1.12 -29.16 24.69
N PRO A 289 -1.25 -29.75 23.49
CA PRO A 289 -0.10 -30.19 22.73
C PRO A 289 0.80 -29.00 22.40
N ARG A 290 2.11 -29.19 22.56
CA ARG A 290 3.10 -28.21 22.12
C ARG A 290 3.20 -28.23 20.60
N VAL A 291 3.44 -27.07 20.00
CA VAL A 291 3.77 -26.98 18.57
C VAL A 291 5.04 -27.81 18.29
N PRO A 292 5.01 -28.78 17.36
CA PRO A 292 6.17 -29.64 17.07
C PRO A 292 7.38 -28.88 16.53
N ASP A 293 8.59 -29.36 16.84
CA ASP A 293 9.86 -28.73 16.42
C ASP A 293 9.93 -28.49 14.91
N VAL A 294 9.39 -29.41 14.10
CA VAL A 294 9.35 -29.26 12.63
C VAL A 294 8.52 -28.05 12.17
N ILE A 295 7.44 -27.71 12.90
CA ILE A 295 6.62 -26.52 12.64
C ILE A 295 7.33 -25.27 13.15
N VAL A 296 7.99 -25.36 14.32
CA VAL A 296 8.79 -24.24 14.86
C VAL A 296 9.92 -23.87 13.91
N ASP A 297 10.67 -24.84 13.43
CA ASP A 297 11.72 -24.66 12.42
C ASP A 297 11.16 -24.08 11.12
N ALA A 298 9.99 -24.53 10.67
CA ALA A 298 9.32 -23.98 9.49
C ALA A 298 8.94 -22.51 9.66
N LEU A 299 8.45 -22.10 10.84
CA LEU A 299 8.11 -20.71 11.15
C LEU A 299 9.31 -19.76 11.21
N ASP A 300 10.51 -20.28 11.45
CA ASP A 300 11.77 -19.52 11.44
C ASP A 300 12.26 -19.21 10.01
N THR A 301 11.66 -19.85 9.00
CA THR A 301 11.94 -19.55 7.60
C THR A 301 11.44 -18.14 7.26
N ARG A 302 12.30 -17.34 6.63
CA ARG A 302 11.97 -15.97 6.20
C ARG A 302 10.77 -16.00 5.23
N GLY A 303 9.77 -15.16 5.48
CA GLY A 303 8.65 -14.98 4.57
C GLY A 303 9.07 -14.38 3.22
N VAL A 304 8.13 -14.38 2.25
CA VAL A 304 8.39 -13.98 0.86
C VAL A 304 7.60 -12.76 0.38
N PHE A 305 6.59 -12.30 1.14
CA PHE A 305 5.92 -11.04 0.84
C PHE A 305 5.45 -10.30 2.10
N ASN A 306 5.20 -9.00 1.96
CA ASN A 306 4.54 -8.18 2.99
C ASN A 306 3.04 -8.13 2.70
N GLY A 307 2.21 -8.63 3.62
CA GLY A 307 0.76 -8.65 3.44
C GLY A 307 0.10 -7.25 3.54
N GLY A 308 0.79 -6.25 4.10
CA GLY A 308 0.20 -4.93 4.35
C GLY A 308 -1.02 -4.97 5.28
N GLN A 309 -1.79 -3.88 5.33
CA GLN A 309 -3.01 -3.79 6.15
C GLN A 309 -4.16 -4.64 5.57
N GLY A 310 -4.32 -4.65 4.24
CA GLY A 310 -5.41 -5.37 3.56
C GLY A 310 -5.39 -6.88 3.79
N PHE A 311 -4.25 -7.55 3.56
CA PHE A 311 -4.14 -9.01 3.75
C PHE A 311 -4.35 -9.41 5.22
N ASN A 312 -3.92 -8.56 6.16
CA ASN A 312 -4.03 -8.82 7.59
C ASN A 312 -5.46 -8.62 8.11
N GLN A 313 -6.20 -7.63 7.61
CA GLN A 313 -7.60 -7.38 7.98
C GLN A 313 -8.55 -8.46 7.45
N GLN A 314 -8.20 -9.11 6.33
CA GLN A 314 -8.99 -10.15 5.69
C GLN A 314 -8.74 -11.57 6.22
N ILE A 315 -7.99 -11.75 7.31
CA ILE A 315 -7.62 -13.09 7.81
C ILE A 315 -8.82 -14.02 8.04
N ALA A 316 -9.95 -13.52 8.56
CA ALA A 316 -11.14 -14.34 8.74
C ALA A 316 -11.68 -14.83 7.38
N GLN A 317 -11.77 -13.94 6.40
CA GLN A 317 -12.16 -14.29 5.03
C GLN A 317 -11.19 -15.29 4.40
N HIS A 318 -9.89 -15.14 4.65
CA HIS A 318 -8.87 -16.08 4.16
C HIS A 318 -9.06 -17.48 4.74
N LEU A 319 -9.34 -17.59 6.04
CA LEU A 319 -9.59 -18.88 6.68
C LEU A 319 -10.90 -19.51 6.20
N LEU A 320 -11.96 -18.72 5.97
CA LEU A 320 -13.20 -19.22 5.38
C LEU A 320 -12.96 -19.78 3.98
N TRP A 321 -12.23 -19.06 3.13
CA TRP A 321 -11.86 -19.53 1.80
C TRP A 321 -11.00 -20.80 1.84
N LEU A 322 -10.02 -20.89 2.76
CA LEU A 322 -9.22 -22.09 2.96
C LEU A 322 -10.05 -23.28 3.45
N CYS A 323 -11.08 -23.06 4.27
CA CYS A 323 -12.04 -24.12 4.65
C CYS A 323 -12.81 -24.61 3.41
N ASP A 324 -13.27 -23.69 2.56
CA ASP A 324 -13.97 -24.05 1.33
C ASP A 324 -13.05 -24.76 0.33
N PHE A 325 -11.77 -24.39 0.26
CA PHE A 325 -10.74 -25.13 -0.48
C PHE A 325 -10.59 -26.57 0.04
N VAL A 326 -10.35 -26.77 1.35
CA VAL A 326 -10.20 -28.12 1.92
C VAL A 326 -11.46 -28.97 1.68
N ARG A 327 -12.64 -28.37 1.82
CA ARG A 327 -13.92 -29.06 1.59
C ARG A 327 -14.07 -29.53 0.15
N GLN A 328 -13.75 -28.70 -0.82
CA GLN A 328 -13.85 -29.06 -2.24
C GLN A 328 -12.75 -30.02 -2.65
N TRP A 329 -11.51 -29.80 -2.18
CA TRP A 329 -10.37 -30.68 -2.42
C TRP A 329 -10.61 -32.10 -1.91
N ASP A 330 -11.19 -32.22 -0.71
CA ASP A 330 -11.50 -33.51 -0.12
C ASP A 330 -12.61 -34.28 -0.87
N ALA A 331 -13.52 -33.54 -1.51
CA ALA A 331 -14.61 -34.09 -2.31
C ALA A 331 -14.16 -34.63 -3.68
N LEU A 332 -12.95 -34.29 -4.14
CA LEU A 332 -12.38 -34.82 -5.38
C LEU A 332 -12.13 -36.33 -5.27
N ALA A 333 -12.29 -37.03 -6.40
CA ALA A 333 -11.86 -38.42 -6.50
C ALA A 333 -10.34 -38.54 -6.28
N SER A 334 -9.88 -39.70 -5.80
CA SER A 334 -8.46 -39.89 -5.50
C SER A 334 -7.58 -39.67 -6.72
N ASP A 335 -8.01 -40.14 -7.90
CA ASP A 335 -7.28 -39.98 -9.16
C ASP A 335 -7.21 -38.51 -9.59
N ASP A 336 -8.29 -37.75 -9.39
CA ASP A 336 -8.33 -36.31 -9.70
C ASP A 336 -7.42 -35.50 -8.78
N ARG A 337 -7.32 -35.88 -7.50
CA ARG A 337 -6.38 -35.26 -6.55
C ARG A 337 -4.94 -35.52 -6.94
N GLU A 338 -4.58 -36.78 -7.22
CA GLU A 338 -3.21 -37.12 -7.63
C GLU A 338 -2.83 -36.45 -8.96
N ALA A 339 -3.77 -36.35 -9.91
CA ALA A 339 -3.56 -35.59 -11.13
C ALA A 339 -3.29 -34.11 -10.85
N ALA A 340 -4.11 -33.47 -10.00
CA ALA A 340 -3.91 -32.07 -9.62
C ALA A 340 -2.63 -31.85 -8.79
N LEU A 341 -2.19 -32.83 -8.00
CA LEU A 341 -0.91 -32.79 -7.29
C LEU A 341 0.30 -32.97 -8.22
N GLY A 342 0.10 -33.46 -9.43
CA GLY A 342 1.14 -33.60 -10.46
C GLY A 342 1.20 -32.45 -11.47
N ASP A 343 0.16 -31.61 -11.55
CA ASP A 343 0.04 -30.52 -12.51
C ASP A 343 -0.31 -29.18 -11.82
N PRO A 344 0.60 -28.18 -11.81
CA PRO A 344 0.37 -26.89 -11.16
C PRO A 344 -0.82 -26.12 -11.74
N TRP A 345 -1.11 -26.26 -13.03
CA TRP A 345 -2.22 -25.55 -13.67
C TRP A 345 -3.55 -26.22 -13.34
N LEU A 346 -3.58 -27.55 -13.34
CA LEU A 346 -4.76 -28.28 -12.87
C LEU A 346 -5.03 -27.98 -11.38
N PHE A 347 -3.99 -27.93 -10.54
CA PHE A 347 -4.11 -27.49 -9.15
C PHE A 347 -4.74 -26.10 -9.05
N ARG A 348 -4.24 -25.13 -9.84
CA ARG A 348 -4.77 -23.76 -9.88
C ARG A 348 -6.22 -23.74 -10.28
N ASP A 349 -6.60 -24.44 -11.33
CA ASP A 349 -7.97 -24.44 -11.85
C ASP A 349 -8.93 -24.98 -10.78
N ARG A 350 -8.52 -26.00 -9.99
CA ARG A 350 -9.29 -26.44 -8.80
C ARG A 350 -9.48 -25.36 -7.74
N THR A 351 -8.55 -24.41 -7.61
CA THR A 351 -8.72 -23.27 -6.69
C THR A 351 -9.61 -22.16 -7.25
N LEU A 352 -9.76 -22.06 -8.58
CA LEU A 352 -10.63 -21.07 -9.24
C LEU A 352 -12.10 -21.46 -9.15
N ASP A 353 -12.40 -22.77 -9.08
CA ASP A 353 -13.76 -23.32 -8.98
C ASP A 353 -14.46 -23.02 -7.63
N ILE A 354 -13.75 -22.44 -6.66
CA ILE A 354 -14.26 -22.16 -5.32
C ILE A 354 -15.16 -20.92 -5.33
N GLN A 355 -16.40 -21.07 -4.85
CA GLN A 355 -17.34 -19.94 -4.74
C GLN A 355 -16.89 -18.89 -3.72
N GLY A 356 -16.98 -17.61 -4.11
CA GLY A 356 -16.57 -16.49 -3.26
C GLY A 356 -15.06 -16.33 -3.21
N ASP A 357 -14.49 -15.88 -4.33
CA ASP A 357 -13.04 -15.78 -4.51
C ASP A 357 -12.37 -14.86 -3.46
N ALA A 358 -11.21 -15.28 -2.98
CA ALA A 358 -10.28 -14.48 -2.20
C ALA A 358 -8.90 -14.50 -2.90
N PRO A 359 -8.69 -13.67 -3.94
CA PRO A 359 -7.49 -13.71 -4.77
C PRO A 359 -6.15 -13.65 -4.00
N PRO A 360 -6.02 -12.88 -2.89
CA PRO A 360 -4.78 -12.81 -2.15
C PRO A 360 -4.38 -14.14 -1.50
N ILE A 361 -5.30 -14.81 -0.80
CA ILE A 361 -4.99 -16.10 -0.16
C ILE A 361 -4.84 -17.21 -1.17
N ARG A 362 -5.62 -17.20 -2.26
CA ARG A 362 -5.44 -18.14 -3.38
C ARG A 362 -4.04 -18.03 -3.97
N SER A 363 -3.62 -16.81 -4.34
CA SER A 363 -2.28 -16.57 -4.89
C SER A 363 -1.17 -16.99 -3.93
N SER A 364 -1.36 -16.73 -2.63
CA SER A 364 -0.45 -17.20 -1.58
C SER A 364 -0.36 -18.73 -1.53
N LEU A 365 -1.49 -19.44 -1.57
CA LEU A 365 -1.53 -20.91 -1.56
C LEU A 365 -0.83 -21.49 -2.80
N LEU A 366 -1.09 -20.92 -3.98
CA LEU A 366 -0.46 -21.33 -5.23
C LEU A 366 1.06 -21.16 -5.19
N ALA A 367 1.55 -20.01 -4.71
CA ALA A 367 2.97 -19.75 -4.57
C ALA A 367 3.65 -20.68 -3.54
N LEU A 368 2.95 -21.08 -2.47
CA LEU A 368 3.46 -22.04 -1.50
C LEU A 368 3.48 -23.49 -2.03
N ALA A 369 2.46 -23.88 -2.81
CA ALA A 369 2.35 -25.23 -3.36
C ALA A 369 3.30 -25.44 -4.55
N TRP A 370 3.41 -24.43 -5.42
CA TRP A 370 4.11 -24.48 -6.71
C TRP A 370 4.95 -23.21 -6.95
N PRO A 371 6.02 -22.99 -6.15
CA PRO A 371 6.84 -21.76 -6.17
C PRO A 371 7.60 -21.54 -7.49
N SER A 372 7.73 -22.58 -8.32
CA SER A 372 8.36 -22.50 -9.64
C SER A 372 7.40 -22.02 -10.73
N CYS A 373 6.09 -22.15 -10.52
CA CYS A 373 5.06 -21.82 -11.52
C CYS A 373 4.30 -20.55 -11.16
N PHE A 374 4.06 -20.29 -9.86
CA PHE A 374 3.29 -19.14 -9.41
C PHE A 374 4.14 -18.19 -8.57
N GLU A 375 3.98 -16.90 -8.86
CA GLU A 375 4.70 -15.84 -8.18
C GLU A 375 4.12 -15.53 -6.80
N ALA A 376 4.99 -15.17 -5.85
CA ALA A 376 4.63 -14.74 -4.49
C ALA A 376 4.03 -13.31 -4.47
N ILE A 377 3.14 -13.01 -5.42
CA ILE A 377 2.46 -11.73 -5.61
C ILE A 377 0.97 -11.97 -5.31
N VAL A 378 0.48 -11.40 -4.21
CA VAL A 378 -0.90 -11.64 -3.76
C VAL A 378 -1.91 -10.63 -4.30
N SER A 379 -1.46 -9.51 -4.87
CA SER A 379 -2.34 -8.52 -5.48
C SER A 379 -2.45 -8.75 -6.99
N VAL A 380 -3.68 -9.02 -7.46
CA VAL A 380 -3.98 -9.19 -8.89
C VAL A 380 -3.61 -7.93 -9.68
N ALA A 381 -3.90 -6.75 -9.15
CA ALA A 381 -3.52 -5.49 -9.78
C ALA A 381 -1.99 -5.35 -9.94
N GLN A 382 -1.22 -5.80 -8.94
CA GLN A 382 0.24 -5.76 -9.01
C GLN A 382 0.80 -6.82 -9.97
N LYS A 383 0.17 -8.00 -10.06
CA LYS A 383 0.51 -9.00 -11.10
C LYS A 383 0.41 -8.39 -12.50
N HIS A 384 -0.69 -7.69 -12.78
CA HIS A 384 -0.88 -6.99 -14.05
C HIS A 384 0.13 -5.85 -14.25
N ALA A 385 0.38 -5.03 -13.22
CA ALA A 385 1.35 -3.94 -13.30
C ALA A 385 2.77 -4.43 -13.64
N ILE A 386 3.23 -5.51 -12.99
CA ILE A 386 4.50 -6.15 -13.30
C ILE A 386 4.49 -6.68 -14.73
N ARG A 387 3.45 -7.44 -15.09
CA ARG A 387 3.29 -8.00 -16.44
C ARG A 387 3.32 -6.93 -17.53
N ASP A 388 2.68 -5.78 -17.30
CA ASP A 388 2.64 -4.65 -18.22
C ASP A 388 3.98 -3.93 -18.31
N ALA A 389 4.64 -3.67 -17.18
CA ALA A 389 5.95 -3.00 -17.15
C ALA A 389 7.01 -3.77 -17.93
N PHE A 390 6.94 -5.11 -17.92
CA PHE A 390 7.89 -5.98 -18.61
C PHE A 390 7.35 -6.61 -19.89
N ALA A 391 6.20 -6.16 -20.41
CA ALA A 391 5.53 -6.78 -21.57
C ALA A 391 6.43 -6.91 -22.82
N GLY A 392 7.44 -6.04 -22.98
CA GLY A 392 8.41 -6.11 -24.07
C GLY A 392 9.33 -7.34 -24.05
N ALA A 393 9.44 -8.04 -22.91
CA ALA A 393 10.14 -9.33 -22.81
C ALA A 393 9.26 -10.53 -23.17
N LEU A 394 7.95 -10.32 -23.42
CA LEU A 394 7.04 -11.38 -23.84
C LEU A 394 6.88 -11.39 -25.37
N PRO A 395 6.79 -12.59 -25.98
CA PRO A 395 6.43 -12.69 -27.40
C PRO A 395 4.98 -12.24 -27.64
N THR A 396 4.07 -12.47 -26.69
CA THR A 396 2.66 -12.03 -26.73
C THR A 396 2.11 -11.96 -25.31
N VAL A 397 1.35 -10.92 -24.99
CA VAL A 397 0.60 -10.79 -23.73
C VAL A 397 -0.72 -11.54 -23.85
N THR A 398 -1.09 -12.32 -22.83
CA THR A 398 -2.32 -13.10 -22.80
C THR A 398 -3.30 -12.59 -21.75
N ASP A 399 -4.51 -13.17 -21.73
CA ASP A 399 -5.50 -12.88 -20.68
C ASP A 399 -5.20 -13.60 -19.35
N ASP A 400 -4.23 -14.53 -19.34
CA ASP A 400 -3.84 -15.30 -18.15
C ASP A 400 -2.53 -14.73 -17.56
N VAL A 401 -2.69 -13.82 -16.59
CA VAL A 401 -1.56 -13.10 -15.97
C VAL A 401 -0.56 -14.03 -15.29
N ASP A 402 -0.96 -15.19 -14.77
CA ASP A 402 -0.03 -16.13 -14.13
C ASP A 402 0.85 -16.83 -15.16
N ARG A 403 0.30 -17.13 -16.36
CA ARG A 403 1.09 -17.66 -17.49
C ARG A 403 2.05 -16.62 -18.04
N ASP A 404 1.58 -15.38 -18.18
CA ASP A 404 2.44 -14.27 -18.62
C ASP A 404 3.59 -14.03 -17.63
N LEU A 405 3.33 -14.08 -16.32
CA LEU A 405 4.38 -13.93 -15.30
C LEU A 405 5.39 -15.08 -15.32
N LEU A 406 4.96 -16.33 -15.56
CA LEU A 406 5.88 -17.44 -15.73
C LEU A 406 6.74 -17.27 -17.00
N ALA A 407 6.11 -16.89 -18.12
CA ALA A 407 6.83 -16.64 -19.37
C ALA A 407 7.83 -15.47 -19.22
N LEU A 408 7.46 -14.42 -18.47
CA LEU A 408 8.37 -13.33 -18.13
C LEU A 408 9.55 -13.81 -17.30
N ARG A 409 9.30 -14.66 -16.29
CA ARG A 409 10.36 -15.25 -15.47
C ARG A 409 11.33 -16.06 -16.34
N ASP A 410 10.80 -16.93 -17.21
CA ASP A 410 11.61 -17.78 -18.07
C ASP A 410 12.39 -16.98 -19.12
N SER A 411 11.80 -15.88 -19.63
CA SER A 411 12.47 -15.01 -20.59
C SER A 411 13.53 -14.11 -19.96
N LEU A 412 13.23 -13.54 -18.78
CA LEU A 412 14.11 -12.59 -18.12
C LEU A 412 15.22 -13.30 -17.35
N ASP A 413 14.97 -14.51 -16.81
CA ASP A 413 15.92 -15.28 -16.00
C ASP A 413 15.96 -16.77 -16.39
N PRO A 414 16.38 -17.10 -17.63
CA PRO A 414 16.38 -18.48 -18.13
C PRO A 414 17.36 -19.39 -17.37
N SER A 415 18.44 -18.85 -16.81
CA SER A 415 19.41 -19.60 -15.98
C SER A 415 19.00 -19.69 -14.51
N GLY A 416 18.08 -18.84 -14.05
CA GLY A 416 17.72 -18.71 -12.64
C GLY A 416 18.78 -17.99 -11.79
N GLU A 417 19.75 -17.33 -12.44
CA GLU A 417 20.89 -16.64 -11.81
C GLU A 417 20.59 -15.15 -11.56
N LEU A 418 19.65 -14.54 -12.28
CA LEU A 418 19.31 -13.11 -12.16
C LEU A 418 18.45 -12.81 -10.95
N ASP A 419 17.79 -13.84 -10.42
CA ASP A 419 17.13 -13.78 -9.14
C ASP A 419 16.10 -12.66 -9.00
N ILE A 420 15.10 -12.70 -9.87
CA ILE A 420 14.09 -11.65 -9.92
C ILE A 420 13.26 -11.62 -8.62
N ALA A 421 13.48 -10.58 -7.81
CA ALA A 421 12.66 -10.23 -6.66
C ALA A 421 11.83 -8.99 -7.01
N TRP A 422 10.57 -9.19 -7.42
CA TRP A 422 9.74 -8.11 -7.96
C TRP A 422 9.54 -6.91 -7.03
N TYR A 423 9.57 -7.11 -5.71
CA TYR A 423 9.43 -6.04 -4.70
C TYR A 423 10.79 -5.53 -4.20
N SER A 424 11.85 -5.69 -4.98
CA SER A 424 13.19 -5.25 -4.61
C SER A 424 13.92 -4.65 -5.82
N PRO A 425 14.81 -3.67 -5.60
CA PRO A 425 15.60 -3.11 -6.68
C PRO A 425 16.44 -4.19 -7.38
N PRO A 426 16.65 -4.08 -8.70
CA PRO A 426 16.18 -2.99 -9.58
C PRO A 426 14.76 -3.18 -10.12
N TRP A 427 14.09 -4.29 -9.80
CA TRP A 427 12.84 -4.68 -10.45
C TRP A 427 11.65 -3.83 -10.04
N ASP A 428 11.54 -3.49 -8.75
CA ASP A 428 10.47 -2.63 -8.23
C ASP A 428 10.49 -1.23 -8.85
N ALA A 429 11.65 -0.68 -9.19
CA ALA A 429 11.75 0.64 -9.81
C ALA A 429 10.96 0.74 -11.14
N GLU A 430 10.88 -0.35 -11.90
CA GLU A 430 10.23 -0.39 -13.23
C GLU A 430 8.69 -0.42 -13.15
N TRP A 431 8.09 -0.98 -12.09
CA TRP A 431 6.63 -1.19 -12.00
C TRP A 431 5.98 -0.59 -10.74
N TRP A 432 6.75 -0.40 -9.67
CA TRP A 432 6.31 0.19 -8.39
C TRP A 432 6.56 1.69 -8.33
N LEU A 433 7.71 2.15 -8.85
CA LEU A 433 8.12 3.56 -8.91
C LEU A 433 7.93 4.19 -10.30
N ALA A 434 7.21 3.54 -11.21
CA ALA A 434 6.69 4.16 -12.42
C ALA A 434 5.63 5.20 -12.03
N ALA A 435 6.09 6.32 -11.47
CA ALA A 435 5.30 7.52 -11.27
C ALA A 435 4.81 7.99 -12.65
N PRO A 436 3.60 8.60 -12.72
CA PRO A 436 3.25 9.36 -13.91
C PRO A 436 4.35 10.39 -14.18
N PRO A 437 4.71 10.66 -15.44
CA PRO A 437 5.87 11.46 -15.77
C PRO A 437 5.77 12.85 -15.11
N THR A 438 6.65 13.13 -14.16
CA THR A 438 6.94 14.50 -13.71
C THR A 438 7.84 15.16 -14.75
N GLU A 439 7.71 16.48 -14.91
CA GLU A 439 8.46 17.25 -15.92
C GLU A 439 9.98 17.26 -15.63
N HIS A 440 10.39 17.06 -14.37
CA HIS A 440 11.78 16.97 -13.92
C HIS A 440 11.96 15.91 -12.81
N ARG A 441 13.17 15.35 -12.69
CA ARG A 441 13.57 14.28 -11.75
C ARG A 441 14.70 14.70 -10.81
N GLY A 442 14.84 13.99 -9.68
CA GLY A 442 15.89 14.22 -8.69
C GLY A 442 16.81 13.02 -8.59
N TRP A 443 18.12 13.26 -8.66
CA TRP A 443 19.14 12.21 -8.76
C TRP A 443 20.12 12.29 -7.59
N ALA A 444 20.28 11.21 -6.83
CA ALA A 444 21.40 11.09 -5.90
C ALA A 444 22.60 10.51 -6.64
N VAL A 445 23.76 11.18 -6.55
CA VAL A 445 25.01 10.72 -7.18
C VAL A 445 26.13 10.73 -6.13
N PRO A 446 26.24 9.67 -5.31
CA PRO A 446 27.21 9.61 -4.22
C PRO A 446 28.67 9.71 -4.70
N SER A 447 28.95 9.27 -5.93
CA SER A 447 30.29 9.28 -6.53
C SER A 447 30.72 10.63 -7.10
N ALA A 448 29.83 11.62 -7.15
CA ALA A 448 30.14 12.94 -7.70
C ALA A 448 30.81 13.85 -6.66
N ALA A 449 31.59 14.82 -7.12
CA ALA A 449 32.17 15.84 -6.26
C ALA A 449 31.34 17.13 -6.32
N PRO A 450 31.06 17.79 -5.19
CA PRO A 450 30.42 19.10 -5.20
C PRO A 450 31.20 20.11 -6.06
N GLY A 451 30.51 20.89 -6.89
CA GLY A 451 31.12 21.90 -7.75
C GLY A 451 31.71 21.39 -9.07
N ALA A 452 31.69 20.08 -9.34
CA ALA A 452 32.17 19.49 -10.59
C ALA A 452 31.03 19.14 -11.56
N PRO A 453 31.28 19.02 -12.88
CA PRO A 453 30.32 18.41 -13.79
C PRO A 453 30.16 16.91 -13.49
N LEU A 454 28.97 16.37 -13.76
CA LEU A 454 28.74 14.93 -13.65
C LEU A 454 29.37 14.20 -14.81
N ALA A 455 30.04 13.11 -14.51
CA ALA A 455 30.62 12.20 -15.49
C ALA A 455 30.24 10.78 -15.12
N LEU A 456 30.10 9.92 -16.14
CA LEU A 456 29.99 8.50 -15.91
C LEU A 456 31.22 7.97 -15.17
N PRO A 457 31.04 7.14 -14.15
CA PRO A 457 32.15 6.34 -13.62
C PRO A 457 32.72 5.43 -14.72
N GLY A 458 33.95 4.97 -14.53
CA GLY A 458 34.56 4.00 -15.43
C GLY A 458 33.72 2.72 -15.46
N LEU A 459 33.31 2.29 -16.66
CA LEU A 459 32.53 1.08 -16.86
C LEU A 459 33.44 -0.08 -17.24
N HIS A 460 33.10 -1.29 -16.81
CA HIS A 460 33.79 -2.51 -17.24
C HIS A 460 33.48 -2.90 -18.69
N VAL A 461 32.45 -2.30 -19.30
CA VAL A 461 32.01 -2.58 -20.67
C VAL A 461 32.05 -1.33 -21.54
N THR A 462 32.32 -1.52 -22.83
CA THR A 462 32.24 -0.43 -23.80
C THR A 462 30.78 -0.24 -24.19
N LEU A 463 30.27 0.98 -24.01
CA LEU A 463 28.89 1.29 -24.37
C LEU A 463 28.71 1.31 -25.90
N PRO A 464 27.60 0.77 -26.42
CA PRO A 464 27.35 0.77 -27.84
C PRO A 464 26.99 2.19 -28.34
N PRO A 465 27.33 2.52 -29.59
CA PRO A 465 27.18 3.89 -30.13
C PRO A 465 25.71 4.33 -30.32
N ASP A 466 24.75 3.40 -30.29
CA ASP A 466 23.31 3.66 -30.46
C ASP A 466 22.58 4.02 -29.15
N GLY A 467 23.26 3.97 -27.99
CA GLY A 467 22.90 4.69 -26.76
C GLY A 467 21.54 4.39 -26.13
N GLY A 468 20.72 3.48 -26.67
CA GLY A 468 19.42 3.11 -26.11
C GLY A 468 19.54 2.18 -24.90
N ARG A 469 18.59 2.27 -23.95
CA ARG A 469 18.58 1.49 -22.70
C ARG A 469 18.65 -0.03 -22.95
N SER A 470 18.01 -0.54 -24.01
CA SER A 470 18.09 -1.94 -24.44
C SER A 470 19.46 -2.30 -25.04
N GLY A 471 20.01 -1.46 -25.92
CA GLY A 471 21.31 -1.69 -26.56
C GLY A 471 22.45 -1.75 -25.54
N ILE A 472 22.46 -0.83 -24.57
CA ILE A 472 23.44 -0.76 -23.48
C ILE A 472 23.40 -2.04 -22.61
N ARG A 473 22.19 -2.52 -22.28
CA ARG A 473 21.99 -3.74 -21.50
C ARG A 473 22.40 -5.00 -22.26
N ASP A 474 22.01 -5.12 -23.53
CA ASP A 474 22.33 -6.28 -24.34
C ASP A 474 23.84 -6.41 -24.61
N GLU A 475 24.52 -5.29 -24.82
CA GLU A 475 25.98 -5.26 -25.00
C GLU A 475 26.72 -5.62 -23.72
N ALA A 476 26.23 -5.21 -22.56
CA ALA A 476 26.79 -5.60 -21.29
C ALA A 476 26.64 -7.09 -21.01
N LEU A 477 25.46 -7.66 -21.24
CA LEU A 477 25.21 -9.10 -21.10
C LEU A 477 26.08 -9.93 -22.05
N ARG A 478 26.25 -9.47 -23.30
CA ARG A 478 27.18 -10.08 -24.27
C ARG A 478 28.62 -10.00 -23.80
N SER A 479 29.10 -8.80 -23.44
CA SER A 479 30.47 -8.55 -23.00
C SER A 479 30.82 -9.32 -21.73
N TRP A 480 29.86 -9.46 -20.81
CA TRP A 480 30.02 -10.29 -19.61
C TRP A 480 30.15 -11.76 -19.98
N ARG A 481 29.26 -12.28 -20.84
CA ARG A 481 29.29 -13.67 -21.29
C ARG A 481 30.61 -14.02 -21.96
N ASP A 482 31.13 -13.10 -22.76
CA ASP A 482 32.30 -13.30 -23.61
C ASP A 482 33.60 -12.76 -22.95
N TRP A 483 33.58 -12.50 -21.63
CA TRP A 483 34.69 -11.87 -20.88
C TRP A 483 36.00 -12.67 -21.03
N PRO A 484 37.10 -12.04 -21.49
CA PRO A 484 38.34 -12.75 -21.80
C PRO A 484 39.02 -13.30 -20.54
N THR A 485 39.37 -14.58 -20.56
CA THR A 485 40.03 -15.27 -19.44
C THR A 485 41.52 -14.95 -19.29
N SER A 486 42.11 -14.13 -20.18
CA SER A 486 43.53 -13.78 -20.16
C SER A 486 43.75 -12.28 -20.33
N GLY A 487 44.33 -11.62 -19.31
CA GLY A 487 44.88 -10.27 -19.40
C GLY A 487 43.96 -9.11 -18.98
N ALA A 488 42.68 -9.34 -18.68
CA ALA A 488 41.70 -8.28 -18.37
C ALA A 488 41.26 -8.19 -16.89
N GLY A 489 41.92 -8.92 -15.97
CA GLY A 489 41.51 -9.01 -14.56
C GLY A 489 40.36 -10.00 -14.32
N PRO A 490 39.92 -10.18 -13.06
CA PRO A 490 38.80 -11.06 -12.72
C PRO A 490 37.50 -10.56 -13.35
N ARG A 491 36.66 -11.50 -13.82
CA ARG A 491 35.33 -11.19 -14.38
C ARG A 491 34.46 -10.57 -13.28
N PRO A 492 33.84 -9.39 -13.49
CA PRO A 492 32.97 -8.76 -12.50
C PRO A 492 31.71 -9.61 -12.27
N LEU A 493 31.06 -9.47 -11.12
CA LEU A 493 29.75 -10.09 -10.90
C LEU A 493 28.74 -9.47 -11.88
N ILE A 494 27.80 -10.28 -12.36
CA ILE A 494 26.79 -9.77 -13.30
C ILE A 494 25.91 -8.71 -12.66
N THR A 495 25.67 -8.80 -11.35
CA THR A 495 24.93 -7.80 -10.57
C THR A 495 25.63 -6.45 -10.59
N ASP A 496 26.94 -6.43 -10.41
CA ASP A 496 27.74 -5.20 -10.39
C ASP A 496 27.75 -4.59 -11.78
N LEU A 497 27.90 -5.43 -12.82
CA LEU A 497 27.83 -4.99 -14.20
C LEU A 497 26.45 -4.45 -14.58
N LEU A 498 25.36 -5.12 -14.20
CA LEU A 498 24.00 -4.64 -14.45
C LEU A 498 23.72 -3.32 -13.71
N THR A 499 24.31 -3.15 -12.52
CA THR A 499 24.24 -1.90 -11.74
C THR A 499 25.01 -0.78 -12.43
N GLU A 500 26.20 -1.04 -12.95
CA GLU A 500 26.99 -0.10 -13.76
C GLU A 500 26.27 0.32 -15.04
N VAL A 501 25.62 -0.63 -15.70
CA VAL A 501 24.92 -0.45 -16.97
C VAL A 501 23.60 0.29 -16.78
N ASP A 502 22.87 0.02 -15.70
CA ASP A 502 21.70 0.81 -15.33
C ASP A 502 22.11 2.23 -14.92
N SER A 503 23.21 2.41 -14.17
CA SER A 503 23.79 3.74 -13.92
C SER A 503 24.11 4.48 -15.22
N ALA A 504 24.68 3.76 -16.19
CA ALA A 504 25.01 4.30 -17.50
C ALA A 504 23.78 4.71 -18.29
N ALA A 505 22.73 3.89 -18.29
CA ALA A 505 21.46 4.17 -18.93
C ALA A 505 20.71 5.32 -18.24
N GLN A 506 20.72 5.36 -16.92
CA GLN A 506 20.16 6.46 -16.15
C GLN A 506 20.84 7.78 -16.53
N PHE A 507 22.17 7.83 -16.55
CA PHE A 507 22.92 9.04 -16.90
C PHE A 507 22.80 9.49 -18.36
N LEU A 508 22.90 8.55 -19.32
CA LEU A 508 22.95 8.87 -20.75
C LEU A 508 21.57 9.05 -21.37
N VAL A 509 20.58 8.29 -20.90
CA VAL A 509 19.28 8.17 -21.56
C VAL A 509 18.16 8.82 -20.76
N THR A 510 18.17 8.67 -19.43
CA THR A 510 17.02 9.02 -18.59
C THR A 510 17.16 10.39 -17.94
N MET A 511 18.36 10.71 -17.45
CA MET A 511 18.71 12.00 -16.86
C MET A 511 18.68 13.09 -17.92
N ALA A 512 17.91 14.13 -17.67
CA ALA A 512 17.66 15.21 -18.62
C ALA A 512 18.18 16.56 -18.08
N ALA A 513 18.32 17.54 -18.99
CA ALA A 513 18.57 18.91 -18.56
C ALA A 513 17.33 19.46 -17.81
N GLY A 514 17.56 20.14 -16.69
CA GLY A 514 16.51 20.63 -15.79
C GLY A 514 16.25 19.72 -14.57
N ASP A 515 16.75 18.49 -14.59
CA ASP A 515 16.74 17.61 -13.42
C ASP A 515 17.63 18.15 -12.29
N GLN A 516 17.40 17.69 -11.07
CA GLN A 516 18.23 18.04 -9.91
C GLN A 516 19.19 16.91 -9.54
N VAL A 517 20.38 17.26 -9.09
CA VAL A 517 21.35 16.31 -8.53
C VAL A 517 21.63 16.64 -7.07
N PHE A 518 21.79 15.62 -6.23
CA PHE A 518 22.21 15.69 -4.84
C PHE A 518 23.52 14.94 -4.66
N VAL A 519 24.42 15.53 -3.87
CA VAL A 519 25.76 14.99 -3.57
C VAL A 519 26.06 15.21 -2.10
N ASP A 520 26.64 14.19 -1.46
CA ASP A 520 26.97 14.26 -0.04
C ASP A 520 28.09 15.27 0.25
N GLY A 521 28.01 15.94 1.40
CA GLY A 521 29.03 16.84 1.94
C GLY A 521 29.29 16.56 3.42
N SER A 522 30.36 17.12 3.99
CA SER A 522 30.80 16.78 5.36
C SER A 522 29.76 17.08 6.43
N ASP A 523 29.07 18.22 6.32
CA ASP A 523 28.07 18.69 7.29
C ASP A 523 26.71 19.04 6.64
N ASP A 524 26.67 19.23 5.31
CA ASP A 524 25.51 19.65 4.51
C ASP A 524 25.39 18.84 3.21
N VAL A 525 24.20 18.81 2.59
CA VAL A 525 23.97 18.18 1.27
C VAL A 525 24.09 19.23 0.16
N HIS A 526 24.96 18.96 -0.81
CA HIS A 526 25.11 19.80 -1.99
C HIS A 526 24.11 19.39 -3.04
N TRP A 527 23.57 20.36 -3.77
CA TRP A 527 22.64 20.07 -4.86
C TRP A 527 22.76 21.07 -6.00
N GLY A 528 22.25 20.71 -7.17
CA GLY A 528 22.30 21.56 -8.36
C GLY A 528 21.35 21.13 -9.46
N VAL A 529 21.21 21.96 -10.50
CA VAL A 529 20.40 21.67 -11.69
C VAL A 529 21.28 21.18 -12.82
N ILE A 530 20.90 20.06 -13.43
CA ILE A 530 21.66 19.35 -14.46
C ILE A 530 21.45 20.03 -15.83
N GLY A 531 22.52 20.19 -16.59
CA GLY A 531 22.53 20.72 -17.96
C GLY A 531 22.64 19.64 -19.04
N GLU A 532 22.75 20.09 -20.29
CA GLU A 532 22.91 19.22 -21.47
C GLU A 532 24.19 18.36 -21.40
N LEU A 533 24.13 17.19 -22.07
CA LEU A 533 25.28 16.29 -22.21
C LEU A 533 26.29 16.87 -23.22
N ASP A 534 27.54 17.08 -22.77
CA ASP A 534 28.61 17.63 -23.60
C ASP A 534 29.20 16.58 -24.57
N SER A 535 29.98 17.06 -25.54
CA SER A 535 30.65 16.20 -26.54
C SER A 535 31.74 15.29 -25.95
N ARG A 536 31.99 15.35 -24.64
CA ARG A 536 32.92 14.51 -23.89
C ARG A 536 32.17 13.55 -22.93
N GLY A 537 30.84 13.46 -23.02
CA GLY A 537 30.02 12.56 -22.21
C GLY A 537 29.80 13.03 -20.77
N ARG A 538 29.86 14.34 -20.50
CA ARG A 538 29.67 14.93 -19.16
C ARG A 538 28.49 15.89 -19.15
N ARG A 539 27.78 15.99 -18.03
CA ARG A 539 26.70 16.97 -17.84
C ARG A 539 27.17 18.10 -16.94
N GLY A 540 27.04 19.34 -17.40
CA GLY A 540 27.26 20.50 -16.53
C GLY A 540 26.23 20.53 -15.40
N VAL A 541 26.60 21.06 -14.23
CA VAL A 541 25.67 21.24 -13.11
C VAL A 541 25.74 22.69 -12.64
N ASP A 542 24.59 23.34 -12.57
CA ASP A 542 24.39 24.64 -11.94
C ASP A 542 24.18 24.44 -10.43
N TRP A 543 25.29 24.40 -9.69
CA TRP A 543 25.33 24.14 -8.26
C TRP A 543 24.67 25.26 -7.44
N ARG A 544 23.90 24.86 -6.43
CA ARG A 544 23.14 25.74 -5.54
C ARG A 544 23.72 25.72 -4.13
N THR A 545 23.19 26.61 -3.28
CA THR A 545 23.60 26.67 -1.87
C THR A 545 23.30 25.32 -1.20
N PRO A 546 24.27 24.72 -0.48
CA PRO A 546 24.05 23.49 0.27
C PRO A 546 22.91 23.64 1.27
N VAL A 547 22.17 22.56 1.49
CA VAL A 547 21.06 22.53 2.45
C VAL A 547 21.40 21.63 3.62
N SER A 548 20.81 21.91 4.78
CA SER A 548 21.04 21.09 5.96
C SER A 548 20.52 19.67 5.74
N ARG A 549 21.21 18.67 6.28
CA ARG A 549 20.77 17.26 6.21
C ARG A 549 19.35 17.07 6.76
N SER A 550 18.91 17.89 7.73
CA SER A 550 17.55 17.82 8.29
C SER A 550 16.44 18.19 7.29
N GLU A 551 16.77 18.89 6.21
CA GLU A 551 15.86 19.30 5.14
C GLU A 551 15.73 18.22 4.04
N ILE A 552 16.57 17.19 4.09
CA ILE A 552 16.59 16.09 3.13
C ILE A 552 15.91 14.87 3.77
N PRO A 553 14.99 14.18 3.08
CA PRO A 553 14.41 12.94 3.58
C PRO A 553 15.49 11.91 3.89
N ASN A 554 15.35 11.18 5.02
CA ASN A 554 16.33 10.16 5.41
C ASN A 554 16.59 9.13 4.30
N ALA A 555 15.57 8.77 3.51
CA ALA A 555 15.74 7.87 2.37
C ALA A 555 16.73 8.39 1.31
N VAL A 556 16.78 9.71 1.08
CA VAL A 556 17.74 10.33 0.15
C VAL A 556 19.13 10.40 0.80
N LEU A 557 19.21 10.71 2.09
CA LEU A 557 20.47 10.70 2.84
C LEU A 557 21.10 9.30 2.90
N ASP A 558 20.28 8.27 3.10
CA ASP A 558 20.72 6.88 3.15
C ASP A 558 21.34 6.46 1.80
N VAL A 559 20.77 6.95 0.68
CA VAL A 559 21.34 6.74 -0.67
C VAL A 559 22.64 7.52 -0.85
N LEU A 560 22.69 8.79 -0.43
CA LEU A 560 23.87 9.65 -0.56
C LEU A 560 25.07 9.20 0.27
N SER A 561 24.83 8.66 1.45
CA SER A 561 25.88 8.16 2.35
C SER A 561 26.28 6.70 2.05
N GLY A 562 25.61 6.04 1.11
CA GLY A 562 25.94 4.72 0.61
C GLY A 562 26.86 4.73 -0.61
N SER A 563 27.24 3.54 -1.07
CA SER A 563 27.95 3.33 -2.36
C SER A 563 26.99 3.14 -3.54
N ALA A 564 25.73 3.58 -3.38
CA ALA A 564 24.70 3.36 -4.36
C ALA A 564 25.08 4.00 -5.72
N PRO A 565 24.70 3.37 -6.84
CA PRO A 565 24.85 3.97 -8.16
C PRO A 565 24.10 5.30 -8.28
N ILE A 566 24.23 5.96 -9.44
CA ILE A 566 23.31 7.04 -9.84
C ILE A 566 21.88 6.50 -9.62
N THR A 567 21.08 7.21 -8.83
CA THR A 567 19.76 6.75 -8.39
C THR A 567 18.74 7.88 -8.53
N ASP A 568 17.62 7.61 -9.19
CA ASP A 568 16.46 8.50 -9.17
C ASP A 568 15.80 8.41 -7.77
N VAL A 569 15.88 9.49 -7.01
CA VAL A 569 15.36 9.55 -5.64
C VAL A 569 13.94 10.11 -5.58
N GLY A 570 13.37 10.54 -6.71
CA GLY A 570 12.02 11.13 -6.78
C GLY A 570 11.81 12.38 -5.90
N PHE A 571 12.89 12.89 -5.31
CA PHE A 571 12.90 14.04 -4.41
C PHE A 571 13.49 15.24 -5.15
N LEU A 572 12.81 16.37 -5.07
CA LEU A 572 13.28 17.63 -5.63
C LEU A 572 13.35 18.65 -4.49
N ILE A 573 14.49 19.32 -4.34
CA ILE A 573 14.52 20.56 -3.57
C ILE A 573 13.82 21.60 -4.41
N SER A 574 12.71 22.12 -3.92
CA SER A 574 12.15 23.33 -4.50
C SER A 574 13.23 24.42 -4.34
N PRO A 575 13.81 24.98 -5.42
CA PRO A 575 14.83 26.01 -5.27
C PRO A 575 14.31 27.09 -4.32
N PRO A 576 15.11 27.57 -3.35
CA PRO A 576 14.76 28.77 -2.65
C PRO A 576 14.61 29.83 -3.73
N ILE A 577 13.38 30.35 -3.86
CA ILE A 577 13.10 31.47 -4.73
C ILE A 577 14.10 32.54 -4.29
N ALA A 578 15.03 32.92 -5.17
CA ALA A 578 15.87 34.09 -4.93
C ALA A 578 14.97 35.21 -4.39
N PRO A 579 15.40 36.08 -3.46
CA PRO A 579 14.60 37.22 -3.05
C PRO A 579 14.47 38.16 -4.25
N THR A 580 13.54 37.79 -5.12
CA THR A 580 12.73 38.66 -5.94
C THR A 580 12.18 39.64 -4.92
N PRO A 581 12.34 40.97 -5.15
CA PRO A 581 11.90 41.98 -4.20
C PRO A 581 10.53 41.55 -3.73
N ALA A 582 10.35 41.40 -2.40
CA ALA A 582 9.18 40.78 -1.80
C ALA A 582 8.03 40.99 -2.75
N PRO A 583 7.52 39.93 -3.45
CA PRO A 583 6.41 40.16 -4.33
C PRO A 583 5.43 40.91 -3.45
N PRO A 584 4.80 42.00 -3.94
CA PRO A 584 3.75 42.62 -3.15
C PRO A 584 2.83 41.48 -2.68
N LEU A 585 2.06 41.62 -1.62
CA LEU A 585 0.93 40.71 -1.43
C LEU A 585 0.19 40.62 -2.80
N SER A 586 0.44 39.58 -3.61
CA SER A 586 0.31 39.68 -5.07
C SER A 586 -0.91 38.92 -5.49
N GLY A 587 -2.03 39.48 -5.08
CA GLY A 587 -3.33 39.18 -5.65
C GLY A 587 -3.97 37.89 -5.12
N PRO A 588 -5.31 37.85 -5.13
CA PRO A 588 -6.05 36.63 -4.83
C PRO A 588 -5.71 35.54 -5.86
N LEU A 589 -5.50 34.29 -5.39
CA LEU A 589 -5.36 33.09 -6.23
C LEU A 589 -6.30 33.15 -7.44
N ARG A 590 -5.71 33.11 -8.65
CA ARG A 590 -6.41 33.19 -9.93
C ARG A 590 -6.62 31.82 -10.53
N LEU A 591 -7.84 31.55 -11.00
CA LEU A 591 -8.15 30.32 -11.73
C LEU A 591 -7.77 30.44 -13.20
N PRO A 592 -7.39 29.34 -13.87
CA PRO A 592 -7.13 29.36 -15.30
C PRO A 592 -8.39 29.78 -16.06
N ARG A 593 -8.22 30.51 -17.17
CA ARG A 593 -9.31 30.84 -18.10
C ARG A 593 -9.58 29.68 -19.04
N SER A 594 -10.83 29.49 -19.45
CA SER A 594 -11.25 28.39 -20.32
C SER A 594 -10.43 28.36 -21.61
N THR A 595 -10.01 27.17 -22.04
CA THR A 595 -9.36 26.98 -23.34
C THR A 595 -10.36 26.53 -24.42
N PRO A 596 -10.04 26.71 -25.72
CA PRO A 596 -10.86 26.17 -26.81
C PRO A 596 -11.09 24.65 -26.71
N GLU A 597 -10.11 23.91 -26.18
CA GLU A 597 -10.22 22.46 -25.98
C GLU A 597 -11.24 22.12 -24.89
N LEU A 598 -11.24 22.87 -23.77
CA LEU A 598 -12.23 22.69 -22.71
C LEU A 598 -13.64 23.04 -23.21
N ALA A 599 -13.78 24.18 -23.88
CA ALA A 599 -15.05 24.62 -24.45
C ALA A 599 -15.58 23.64 -25.51
N GLY A 600 -14.69 23.14 -26.38
CA GLY A 600 -15.01 22.15 -27.40
C GLY A 600 -15.45 20.81 -26.79
N ARG A 601 -14.76 20.34 -25.74
CA ARG A 601 -15.11 19.11 -25.01
C ARG A 601 -16.45 19.21 -24.29
N LEU A 602 -16.73 20.37 -23.68
CA LEU A 602 -17.96 20.59 -22.92
C LEU A 602 -19.14 21.04 -23.77
N HIS A 603 -18.90 21.46 -25.01
CA HIS A 603 -19.89 22.09 -25.89
C HIS A 603 -20.56 23.32 -25.27
N TYR A 604 -19.84 24.03 -24.40
CA TYR A 604 -20.25 25.30 -23.80
C TYR A 604 -19.49 26.47 -24.41
N ASP A 605 -20.07 27.66 -24.34
CA ASP A 605 -19.41 28.88 -24.77
C ASP A 605 -18.26 29.25 -23.82
N SER A 606 -17.13 29.68 -24.39
CA SER A 606 -15.94 30.04 -23.62
C SER A 606 -16.16 31.25 -22.71
N LEU A 607 -17.01 32.22 -23.08
CA LEU A 607 -17.31 33.37 -22.21
C LEU A 607 -18.09 32.91 -20.98
N TRP A 608 -19.08 32.03 -21.17
CA TRP A 608 -19.84 31.45 -20.05
C TRP A 608 -18.95 30.62 -19.12
N LEU A 609 -18.07 29.77 -19.67
CA LEU A 609 -17.12 29.00 -18.85
C LEU A 609 -16.20 29.92 -18.04
N ASN A 610 -15.74 31.02 -18.64
CA ASN A 610 -14.93 32.02 -17.95
C ASN A 610 -15.69 32.78 -16.87
N GLU A 611 -16.99 33.00 -17.04
CA GLU A 611 -17.87 33.56 -16.02
C GLU A 611 -17.98 32.62 -14.82
N VAL A 612 -18.22 31.32 -15.06
CA VAL A 612 -18.28 30.30 -14.00
C VAL A 612 -16.95 30.17 -13.26
N LEU A 613 -15.83 30.15 -13.98
CA LEU A 613 -14.49 30.17 -13.39
C LEU A 613 -14.25 31.45 -12.58
N GLY A 614 -14.76 32.60 -13.05
CA GLY A 614 -14.74 33.86 -12.30
C GLY A 614 -15.55 33.80 -11.00
N LEU A 615 -16.74 33.21 -11.02
CA LEU A 615 -17.58 33.00 -9.84
C LEU A 615 -16.88 32.10 -8.81
N LEU A 616 -16.25 31.01 -9.26
CA LEU A 616 -15.46 30.13 -8.40
C LEU A 616 -14.21 30.85 -7.86
N GLU A 617 -13.56 31.69 -8.65
CA GLU A 617 -12.42 32.48 -8.19
C GLU A 617 -12.83 33.49 -7.10
N GLU A 618 -13.95 34.19 -7.27
CA GLU A 618 -14.42 35.20 -6.32
C GLU A 618 -14.97 34.57 -5.03
N ARG A 619 -15.88 33.60 -5.17
CA ARG A 619 -16.63 33.05 -4.03
C ARG A 619 -16.02 31.78 -3.46
N ARG A 620 -15.05 31.16 -4.13
CA ARG A 620 -14.45 29.85 -3.79
C ARG A 620 -15.44 28.69 -3.74
N GLN A 621 -16.73 28.93 -3.99
CA GLN A 621 -17.73 27.89 -4.00
C GLN A 621 -18.92 28.21 -4.89
N ALA A 622 -19.40 27.18 -5.60
CA ALA A 622 -20.57 27.28 -6.47
C ALA A 622 -21.45 26.02 -6.35
N ILE A 623 -22.75 26.18 -6.57
CA ILE A 623 -23.71 25.08 -6.69
C ILE A 623 -24.26 25.11 -8.12
N PHE A 624 -24.06 24.01 -8.83
CA PHE A 624 -24.68 23.75 -10.12
C PHE A 624 -26.02 23.09 -9.87
N PHE A 625 -27.10 23.75 -10.27
CA PHE A 625 -28.45 23.27 -9.99
C PHE A 625 -29.33 23.27 -11.23
N GLY A 626 -30.36 22.45 -11.21
CA GLY A 626 -31.36 22.38 -12.27
C GLY A 626 -31.94 20.97 -12.44
N PRO A 627 -32.79 20.78 -13.46
CA PRO A 627 -33.47 19.51 -13.70
C PRO A 627 -32.51 18.35 -13.97
N PRO A 628 -32.95 17.08 -13.85
CA PRO A 628 -32.11 15.92 -14.14
C PRO A 628 -31.65 15.92 -15.61
N GLY A 629 -30.45 15.38 -15.84
CA GLY A 629 -29.89 15.24 -17.18
C GLY A 629 -29.32 16.50 -17.83
N THR A 630 -29.08 17.57 -17.07
CA THR A 630 -28.50 18.83 -17.57
C THR A 630 -26.96 18.89 -17.48
N GLY A 631 -26.31 17.79 -17.08
CA GLY A 631 -24.85 17.68 -17.09
C GLY A 631 -24.11 18.34 -15.92
N LYS A 632 -24.80 18.67 -14.81
CA LYS A 632 -24.21 19.29 -13.60
C LYS A 632 -22.95 18.58 -13.09
N THR A 633 -23.04 17.28 -12.82
CA THR A 633 -21.92 16.47 -12.30
C THR A 633 -20.81 16.31 -13.32
N TYR A 634 -21.13 16.24 -14.61
CA TYR A 634 -20.15 16.20 -15.70
C TYR A 634 -19.36 17.51 -15.78
N LEU A 635 -20.04 18.65 -15.75
CA LEU A 635 -19.41 19.98 -15.71
C LEU A 635 -18.53 20.15 -14.47
N ALA A 636 -19.03 19.79 -13.29
CA ALA A 636 -18.28 19.90 -12.04
C ALA A 636 -16.95 19.14 -12.09
N ARG A 637 -16.97 17.90 -12.58
CA ARG A 637 -15.76 17.08 -12.75
C ARG A 637 -14.80 17.67 -13.78
N ALA A 638 -15.33 18.07 -14.94
CA ALA A 638 -14.51 18.62 -16.01
C ALA A 638 -13.84 19.95 -15.63
N LEU A 639 -14.51 20.81 -14.86
CA LEU A 639 -13.92 22.03 -14.31
C LEU A 639 -12.91 21.72 -13.22
N ALA A 640 -13.18 20.77 -12.33
CA ALA A 640 -12.22 20.37 -11.29
C ALA A 640 -10.92 19.83 -11.89
N ASP A 641 -11.01 18.95 -12.89
CA ASP A 641 -9.86 18.39 -13.60
C ASP A 641 -9.09 19.46 -14.40
N PHE A 642 -9.76 20.55 -14.79
CA PHE A 642 -9.14 21.67 -15.50
C PHE A 642 -8.42 22.64 -14.54
N ILE A 643 -8.98 22.84 -13.34
CA ILE A 643 -8.51 23.81 -12.36
C ILE A 643 -7.38 23.22 -11.49
N ALA A 644 -7.48 21.94 -11.15
CA ALA A 644 -6.63 21.29 -10.15
C ALA A 644 -5.88 20.08 -10.73
N PRO A 645 -4.64 19.82 -10.28
CA PRO A 645 -3.89 18.65 -10.72
C PRO A 645 -4.52 17.35 -10.21
N LYS A 646 -4.17 16.23 -10.86
CA LYS A 646 -4.60 14.89 -10.44
C LYS A 646 -4.17 14.65 -8.98
N GLY A 647 -5.12 14.22 -8.14
CA GLY A 647 -4.91 14.02 -6.70
C GLY A 647 -5.33 15.20 -5.81
N ALA A 648 -5.51 16.40 -6.38
CA ALA A 648 -6.02 17.59 -5.68
C ALA A 648 -7.55 17.77 -5.82
N VAL A 649 -8.24 16.77 -6.37
CA VAL A 649 -9.70 16.72 -6.50
C VAL A 649 -10.26 15.62 -5.61
N ARG A 650 -11.27 15.94 -4.79
CA ARG A 650 -12.03 14.98 -3.98
C ARG A 650 -13.50 15.07 -4.32
N ILE A 651 -14.16 13.92 -4.46
CA ILE A 651 -15.58 13.83 -4.75
C ILE A 651 -16.27 13.08 -3.62
N VAL A 652 -17.33 13.66 -3.08
CA VAL A 652 -18.22 13.04 -2.09
C VAL A 652 -19.66 13.15 -2.59
N GLN A 653 -20.51 12.21 -2.20
CA GLN A 653 -21.94 12.24 -2.54
C GLN A 653 -22.75 12.26 -1.25
N PHE A 654 -23.67 13.21 -1.13
CA PHE A 654 -24.51 13.33 0.06
C PHE A 654 -25.72 12.40 -0.02
N HIS A 655 -26.06 11.84 1.13
CA HIS A 655 -27.24 11.02 1.36
C HIS A 655 -27.82 11.32 2.75
N PRO A 656 -29.08 10.94 3.06
CA PRO A 656 -29.75 11.37 4.30
C PRO A 656 -29.00 11.00 5.59
N SER A 657 -28.24 9.90 5.59
CA SER A 657 -27.43 9.45 6.73
C SER A 657 -26.01 10.02 6.79
N TYR A 658 -25.59 10.87 5.84
CA TYR A 658 -24.24 11.43 5.81
C TYR A 658 -24.06 12.43 6.96
N SER A 659 -23.00 12.31 7.75
CA SER A 659 -22.78 13.12 8.96
C SER A 659 -21.46 13.91 8.94
N TYR A 660 -21.28 14.79 9.93
CA TYR A 660 -20.03 15.52 10.14
C TYR A 660 -18.83 14.58 10.31
N GLU A 661 -19.04 13.49 11.04
CA GLU A 661 -18.03 12.47 11.31
C GLU A 661 -17.51 11.78 10.05
N ASP A 662 -18.34 11.64 9.02
CA ASP A 662 -17.97 11.07 7.71
C ASP A 662 -17.40 12.13 6.75
N PHE A 663 -17.68 13.41 6.99
CA PHE A 663 -17.30 14.51 6.13
C PHE A 663 -15.92 15.08 6.48
N PHE A 664 -15.70 15.35 7.76
CA PHE A 664 -14.57 16.15 8.21
C PHE A 664 -13.69 15.44 9.24
N GLU A 665 -14.21 15.04 10.39
CA GLU A 665 -13.49 14.21 11.36
C GLU A 665 -14.45 13.55 12.33
N GLY A 666 -14.13 12.32 12.74
CA GLY A 666 -14.94 11.64 13.73
C GLY A 666 -14.22 10.46 14.35
N PHE A 667 -14.68 10.08 15.53
CA PHE A 667 -14.20 8.88 16.19
C PHE A 667 -14.59 7.66 15.37
N ARG A 668 -13.60 6.83 15.06
CA ARG A 668 -13.79 5.51 14.45
C ARG A 668 -13.32 4.45 15.43
N PRO A 669 -14.06 3.34 15.55
CA PRO A 669 -13.63 2.25 16.40
C PRO A 669 -12.31 1.71 15.82
N THR A 670 -11.28 1.74 16.65
CA THR A 670 -9.99 1.14 16.38
C THR A 670 -9.71 0.13 17.47
N VAL A 671 -9.08 -0.97 17.11
CA VAL A 671 -8.58 -1.90 18.12
C VAL A 671 -7.23 -1.35 18.55
N ASP A 672 -7.09 -1.02 19.84
CA ASP A 672 -5.78 -0.65 20.38
C ASP A 672 -4.85 -1.87 20.37
N GLU A 673 -3.57 -1.66 20.68
CA GLU A 673 -2.58 -2.75 20.70
C GLU A 673 -2.91 -3.86 21.73
N LYS A 674 -3.91 -3.64 22.59
CA LYS A 674 -4.40 -4.57 23.62
C LYS A 674 -5.71 -5.26 23.26
N GLY A 675 -6.22 -5.12 22.04
CA GLY A 675 -7.46 -5.78 21.63
C GLY A 675 -8.74 -5.12 22.10
N SER A 676 -8.66 -4.00 22.81
CA SER A 676 -9.83 -3.30 23.31
C SER A 676 -10.39 -2.38 22.24
N ALA A 677 -11.73 -2.33 22.14
CA ALA A 677 -12.42 -1.34 21.33
C ALA A 677 -12.09 0.06 21.86
N SER A 678 -11.17 0.73 21.17
CA SER A 678 -10.80 2.12 21.39
C SER A 678 -11.43 2.98 20.31
N PHE A 679 -11.49 4.28 20.52
CA PHE A 679 -11.91 5.21 19.49
C PHE A 679 -10.71 6.06 19.11
N ARG A 680 -10.33 6.03 17.82
CA ARG A 680 -9.35 6.97 17.27
C ARG A 680 -10.09 8.02 16.47
N LEU A 681 -9.73 9.28 16.68
CA LEU A 681 -10.17 10.35 15.80
C LEU A 681 -9.55 10.14 14.42
N ALA A 682 -10.38 9.94 13.41
CA ALA A 682 -9.95 9.77 12.03
C ALA A 682 -10.35 10.99 11.19
N PRO A 683 -9.45 11.50 10.33
CA PRO A 683 -9.79 12.57 9.41
C PRO A 683 -10.68 12.06 8.28
N GLY A 684 -11.73 12.81 7.98
CA GLY A 684 -12.60 12.64 6.84
C GLY A 684 -11.99 13.19 5.55
N PRO A 685 -12.66 12.97 4.40
CA PRO A 685 -12.14 13.34 3.08
C PRO A 685 -11.85 14.84 2.93
N VAL A 686 -12.63 15.70 3.59
CA VAL A 686 -12.45 17.15 3.50
C VAL A 686 -11.29 17.64 4.37
N ARG A 687 -11.08 17.04 5.55
CA ARG A 687 -9.92 17.38 6.40
C ARG A 687 -8.61 17.00 5.73
N LEU A 688 -8.55 15.84 5.07
CA LEU A 688 -7.39 15.44 4.26
C LEU A 688 -7.13 16.38 3.08
N LEU A 689 -8.18 16.79 2.37
CA LEU A 689 -8.06 17.74 1.26
C LEU A 689 -7.61 19.13 1.73
N ALA A 690 -8.14 19.61 2.85
CA ALA A 690 -7.76 20.89 3.45
C ALA A 690 -6.31 20.88 3.91
N ALA A 691 -5.83 19.79 4.53
CA ALA A 691 -4.42 19.65 4.89
C ALA A 691 -3.49 19.70 3.66
N ALA A 692 -3.86 19.01 2.58
CA ALA A 692 -3.11 19.06 1.31
C ALA A 692 -3.11 20.45 0.67
N ALA A 693 -4.25 21.15 0.72
CA ALA A 693 -4.38 22.52 0.22
C ALA A 693 -3.55 23.52 1.05
N ALA A 694 -3.56 23.41 2.37
CA ALA A 694 -2.75 24.24 3.26
C ALA A 694 -1.24 24.05 3.02
N ALA A 695 -0.81 22.80 2.77
CA ALA A 695 0.59 22.51 2.44
C ALA A 695 1.03 23.07 1.07
N ASN A 696 0.08 23.36 0.17
CA ASN A 696 0.34 23.80 -1.21
C ASN A 696 -0.51 25.03 -1.58
N PRO A 697 -0.29 26.21 -0.96
CA PRO A 697 -1.20 27.36 -1.03
C PRO A 697 -1.37 27.98 -2.44
N THR A 698 -0.45 27.69 -3.36
CA THR A 698 -0.50 28.14 -4.77
C THR A 698 -1.26 27.17 -5.69
N VAL A 699 -1.57 25.96 -5.22
CA VAL A 699 -2.22 24.91 -6.00
C VAL A 699 -3.71 24.85 -5.67
N PRO A 700 -4.61 25.03 -6.66
CA PRO A 700 -6.04 24.85 -6.45
C PRO A 700 -6.38 23.41 -6.04
N HIS A 701 -7.21 23.26 -5.02
CA HIS A 701 -7.80 21.99 -4.59
C HIS A 701 -9.31 22.07 -4.74
N VAL A 702 -9.97 21.03 -5.23
CA VAL A 702 -11.41 21.06 -5.51
C VAL A 702 -12.15 19.94 -4.79
N LEU A 703 -13.14 20.32 -3.98
CA LEU A 703 -14.12 19.42 -3.40
C LEU A 703 -15.40 19.45 -4.22
N ILE A 704 -15.78 18.33 -4.82
CA ILE A 704 -17.08 18.14 -5.45
C ILE A 704 -18.02 17.46 -4.47
N ILE A 705 -19.17 18.09 -4.21
CA ILE A 705 -20.25 17.54 -3.38
C ILE A 705 -21.44 17.25 -4.29
N ASP A 706 -21.56 15.99 -4.69
CA ASP A 706 -22.67 15.53 -5.51
C ASP A 706 -23.93 15.38 -4.66
N GLU A 707 -25.08 15.78 -5.21
CA GLU A 707 -26.38 15.70 -4.53
C GLU A 707 -26.42 16.45 -3.18
N ILE A 708 -25.87 17.67 -3.16
CA ILE A 708 -25.63 18.46 -1.93
C ILE A 708 -26.89 18.71 -1.08
N ASN A 709 -28.07 18.72 -1.68
CA ASN A 709 -29.33 18.89 -0.96
C ASN A 709 -29.74 17.63 -0.19
N ARG A 710 -29.28 16.43 -0.55
CA ARG A 710 -29.74 15.14 0.03
C ARG A 710 -29.33 14.88 1.47
N ALA A 711 -28.53 15.75 2.07
CA ALA A 711 -28.17 15.72 3.48
C ALA A 711 -28.45 17.09 4.14
N ASN A 712 -28.55 17.10 5.47
CA ASN A 712 -28.64 18.35 6.22
C ASN A 712 -27.27 19.06 6.19
N ILE A 713 -27.11 19.98 5.24
CA ILE A 713 -25.83 20.67 4.97
C ILE A 713 -25.27 21.33 6.24
N ALA A 714 -26.12 22.00 7.04
CA ALA A 714 -25.68 22.66 8.27
C ALA A 714 -25.10 21.66 9.28
N LYS A 715 -25.75 20.49 9.43
CA LYS A 715 -25.26 19.42 10.32
C LYS A 715 -23.99 18.76 9.79
N VAL A 716 -23.87 18.56 8.48
CA VAL A 716 -22.70 17.91 7.87
C VAL A 716 -21.46 18.81 7.88
N PHE A 717 -21.63 20.11 7.64
CA PHE A 717 -20.52 21.05 7.63
C PHE A 717 -20.07 21.47 9.03
N GLY A 718 -20.94 21.41 10.06
CA GLY A 718 -20.58 21.81 11.42
C GLY A 718 -20.01 23.23 11.47
N GLU A 719 -18.80 23.37 12.00
CA GLU A 719 -18.07 24.62 12.15
C GLU A 719 -17.55 25.17 10.81
N LEU A 720 -17.31 24.30 9.83
CA LEU A 720 -16.89 24.72 8.48
C LEU A 720 -17.96 25.57 7.80
N TYR A 721 -19.21 25.45 8.25
CA TYR A 721 -20.32 26.26 7.78
C TYR A 721 -20.05 27.77 7.92
N LEU A 722 -19.33 28.16 8.98
CA LEU A 722 -18.86 29.53 9.19
C LEU A 722 -17.66 29.85 8.27
N LEU A 723 -16.72 28.91 8.15
CA LEU A 723 -15.49 29.08 7.37
C LEU A 723 -15.71 29.21 5.87
N LEU A 724 -16.85 28.76 5.34
CA LEU A 724 -17.23 29.04 3.95
C LEU A 724 -17.32 30.54 3.66
N GLU A 725 -17.65 31.36 4.67
CA GLU A 725 -17.77 32.81 4.55
C GLU A 725 -16.55 33.56 5.11
N TYR A 726 -15.99 33.08 6.22
CA TYR A 726 -14.86 33.70 6.92
C TYR A 726 -13.65 32.76 6.87
N ARG A 727 -13.04 32.60 5.69
CA ARG A 727 -11.93 31.66 5.46
C ARG A 727 -10.63 32.06 6.19
N ASP A 728 -10.48 33.34 6.49
CA ASP A 728 -9.39 33.93 7.24
C ASP A 728 -9.53 33.73 8.76
N ALA A 729 -10.74 33.42 9.23
CA ALA A 729 -11.04 33.13 10.62
C ALA A 729 -10.66 31.70 11.00
N GLY A 730 -10.16 31.54 12.23
CA GLY A 730 -9.91 30.26 12.87
C GLY A 730 -11.09 29.80 13.72
N VAL A 731 -11.36 28.49 13.71
CA VAL A 731 -12.38 27.85 14.55
C VAL A 731 -11.78 26.67 15.29
N SER A 732 -12.18 26.51 16.56
CA SER A 732 -11.95 25.28 17.32
C SER A 732 -12.91 24.20 16.82
N LEU A 733 -12.37 23.01 16.53
CA LEU A 733 -13.13 21.87 16.02
C LEU A 733 -13.81 21.08 17.16
N GLN A 734 -14.98 20.50 16.90
CA GLN A 734 -15.75 19.71 17.88
C GLN A 734 -14.94 18.62 18.57
N TYR A 735 -14.11 17.88 17.83
CA TYR A 735 -13.33 16.75 18.36
C TYR A 735 -11.86 17.11 18.61
N SER A 736 -11.42 18.31 18.18
CA SER A 736 -10.05 18.82 18.32
C SER A 736 -10.05 20.31 18.75
N PRO A 737 -10.57 20.65 19.95
CA PRO A 737 -10.83 22.06 20.33
C PRO A 737 -9.55 22.88 20.52
N GLU A 738 -8.42 22.22 20.73
CA GLU A 738 -7.08 22.81 20.88
C GLU A 738 -6.46 23.24 19.54
N GLU A 739 -7.02 22.78 18.41
CA GLU A 739 -6.52 23.08 17.06
C GLU A 739 -7.28 24.26 16.46
N ASP A 740 -6.55 25.32 16.09
CA ASP A 740 -7.11 26.47 15.35
C ASP A 740 -7.21 26.13 13.86
N PHE A 741 -8.38 25.64 13.41
CA PHE A 741 -8.58 25.23 12.04
C PHE A 741 -9.07 26.39 11.16
N ARG A 742 -8.46 26.53 9.99
CA ARG A 742 -8.88 27.48 8.94
C ARG A 742 -9.11 26.76 7.63
N LEU A 743 -10.12 27.18 6.88
CA LEU A 743 -10.39 26.62 5.57
C LEU A 743 -9.47 27.30 4.53
N PRO A 744 -8.56 26.57 3.85
CA PRO A 744 -7.58 27.18 2.96
C PRO A 744 -8.24 27.95 1.80
N GLU A 745 -7.67 29.11 1.43
CA GLU A 745 -8.21 29.96 0.36
C GLU A 745 -8.13 29.32 -1.03
N ASN A 746 -7.21 28.37 -1.21
CA ASN A 746 -7.02 27.59 -2.42
C ASN A 746 -7.90 26.33 -2.50
N LEU A 747 -8.82 26.13 -1.54
CA LEU A 747 -9.81 25.05 -1.58
C LEU A 747 -11.15 25.54 -2.13
N PHE A 748 -11.53 25.03 -3.28
CA PHE A 748 -12.78 25.35 -3.98
C PHE A 748 -13.83 24.27 -3.74
N VAL A 749 -15.10 24.66 -3.59
CA VAL A 749 -16.23 23.71 -3.38
C VAL A 749 -17.24 23.82 -4.52
N ILE A 750 -17.49 22.72 -5.22
CA ILE A 750 -18.51 22.63 -6.28
C ILE A 750 -19.60 21.67 -5.83
N GLY A 751 -20.79 22.18 -5.54
CA GLY A 751 -21.96 21.37 -5.26
C GLY A 751 -22.77 21.08 -6.53
N THR A 752 -23.42 19.92 -6.60
CA THR A 752 -24.47 19.65 -7.59
C THR A 752 -25.80 19.44 -6.88
N MET A 753 -26.89 19.92 -7.48
CA MET A 753 -28.24 19.83 -6.90
C MET A 753 -29.28 19.54 -7.98
N ASN A 754 -30.08 18.50 -7.79
CA ASN A 754 -31.28 18.28 -8.60
C ASN A 754 -32.45 19.07 -8.00
N THR A 755 -33.14 19.87 -8.82
CA THR A 755 -34.31 20.67 -8.37
C THR A 755 -35.62 19.89 -8.36
N ALA A 756 -35.69 18.77 -9.09
CA ALA A 756 -36.87 17.89 -9.12
C ALA A 756 -37.11 17.15 -7.77
N ASP A 757 -36.07 17.00 -6.94
CA ASP A 757 -36.13 16.27 -5.67
C ASP A 757 -36.85 17.10 -4.58
N ARG A 758 -38.19 17.06 -4.58
CA ARG A 758 -39.05 17.78 -3.61
C ARG A 758 -39.07 17.16 -2.20
N SER A 759 -38.54 15.95 -2.01
CA SER A 759 -38.54 15.19 -0.75
C SER A 759 -37.43 15.61 0.23
N ILE A 760 -36.70 16.68 -0.10
CA ILE A 760 -35.38 16.97 0.44
C ILE A 760 -35.36 18.36 1.08
N SER A 761 -34.57 18.54 2.14
CA SER A 761 -34.48 19.82 2.85
C SER A 761 -34.15 20.95 1.88
N LEU A 762 -34.99 21.98 1.84
CA LEU A 762 -34.72 23.22 1.12
C LEU A 762 -33.35 23.75 1.54
N VAL A 763 -32.53 24.15 0.56
CA VAL A 763 -31.26 24.80 0.84
C VAL A 763 -31.52 26.11 1.59
N ASP A 764 -31.07 26.17 2.84
CA ASP A 764 -31.29 27.31 3.73
C ASP A 764 -30.70 28.61 3.15
N ALA A 765 -31.29 29.74 3.51
CA ALA A 765 -30.89 31.09 3.11
C ALA A 765 -29.40 31.37 3.39
N ALA A 766 -28.86 30.78 4.46
CA ALA A 766 -27.45 30.91 4.80
C ALA A 766 -26.50 30.17 3.83
N ILE A 767 -26.90 29.04 3.24
CA ILE A 767 -26.12 28.43 2.13
C ILE A 767 -26.27 29.25 0.86
N ARG A 768 -27.48 29.76 0.58
CA ARG A 768 -27.72 30.64 -0.57
C ARG A 768 -26.84 31.89 -0.58
N ARG A 769 -26.48 32.41 0.61
CA ARG A 769 -25.57 33.54 0.74
C ARG A 769 -24.10 33.20 0.44
N ARG A 770 -23.70 31.95 0.68
CA ARG A 770 -22.28 31.52 0.68
C ARG A 770 -21.84 30.87 -0.63
N PHE A 771 -22.76 30.31 -1.41
CA PHE A 771 -22.46 29.70 -2.70
C PHE A 771 -22.98 30.57 -3.85
N SER A 772 -22.24 30.62 -4.96
CA SER A 772 -22.79 31.08 -6.24
C SER A 772 -23.69 30.01 -6.83
N PHE A 773 -24.95 30.33 -7.14
CA PHE A 773 -25.88 29.40 -7.75
C PHE A 773 -25.83 29.56 -9.27
N VAL A 774 -25.39 28.52 -9.96
CA VAL A 774 -25.33 28.49 -11.43
C VAL A 774 -26.37 27.51 -11.92
N GLU A 775 -27.36 28.02 -12.63
CA GLU A 775 -28.43 27.20 -13.16
C GLU A 775 -28.01 26.51 -14.45
N LEU A 776 -28.30 25.21 -14.55
CA LEU A 776 -28.20 24.41 -15.76
C LEU A 776 -29.59 23.89 -16.09
N HIS A 777 -30.31 24.66 -16.91
CA HIS A 777 -31.70 24.39 -17.27
C HIS A 777 -31.87 24.25 -18.79
N PRO A 778 -32.59 23.23 -19.31
CA PRO A 778 -32.63 22.92 -20.75
C PRO A 778 -33.21 24.04 -21.63
N ALA A 779 -34.04 24.93 -21.06
CA ALA A 779 -34.61 26.08 -21.77
C ALA A 779 -33.71 27.35 -21.77
N GLU A 780 -32.57 27.34 -21.08
CA GLU A 780 -31.72 28.51 -20.88
C GLU A 780 -30.25 28.23 -21.21
N GLU A 781 -29.53 29.26 -21.66
CA GLU A 781 -28.08 29.14 -21.85
C GLU A 781 -27.41 28.89 -20.48
N PRO A 782 -26.43 27.97 -20.42
CA PRO A 782 -25.69 27.43 -21.56
C PRO A 782 -26.22 26.06 -22.06
N VAL A 783 -27.26 25.50 -21.45
CA VAL A 783 -27.76 24.15 -21.77
C VAL A 783 -28.66 24.19 -23.01
N LEU A 784 -29.33 25.31 -23.25
CA LEU A 784 -30.02 25.59 -24.51
C LEU A 784 -29.06 25.41 -25.69
N GLY A 785 -29.47 24.64 -26.69
CA GLY A 785 -28.63 24.37 -27.85
C GLY A 785 -27.49 23.36 -27.63
N LEU A 786 -27.32 22.82 -26.40
CA LEU A 786 -26.19 21.94 -26.08
C LEU A 786 -26.20 20.66 -26.91
N ILE A 787 -27.36 20.02 -27.05
CA ILE A 787 -27.51 18.80 -27.83
C ILE A 787 -27.30 19.06 -29.33
N GLU A 788 -27.67 20.24 -29.85
CA GLU A 788 -27.38 20.65 -31.22
C GLU A 788 -25.88 20.84 -31.45
N ARG A 789 -25.20 21.55 -30.53
CA ARG A 789 -23.74 21.77 -30.61
C ARG A 789 -22.98 20.45 -30.54
N TRP A 790 -23.39 19.56 -29.63
CA TRP A 790 -22.84 18.21 -29.51
C TRP A 790 -23.11 17.39 -30.77
N SER A 791 -24.35 17.33 -31.26
CA SER A 791 -24.71 16.55 -32.46
C SER A 791 -23.92 17.01 -33.69
N LYS A 792 -23.77 18.33 -33.87
CA LYS A 792 -22.96 18.91 -34.94
C LYS A 792 -21.49 18.51 -34.84
N ALA A 793 -20.92 18.50 -33.62
CA ALA A 793 -19.54 18.07 -33.39
C ALA A 793 -19.34 16.56 -33.63
N GLN A 794 -20.37 15.75 -33.40
CA GLN A 794 -20.37 14.31 -33.65
C GLN A 794 -20.78 13.94 -35.09
N HIS A 795 -20.96 14.92 -35.99
CA HIS A 795 -21.47 14.73 -37.35
C HIS A 795 -22.81 13.97 -37.43
N HIS A 796 -23.69 14.23 -36.46
CA HIS A 796 -24.95 13.50 -36.26
C HIS A 796 -26.19 14.30 -36.68
N GLU A 797 -27.28 13.58 -36.95
CA GLU A 797 -28.57 14.16 -37.34
C GLU A 797 -29.27 14.90 -36.18
N ILE A 798 -29.71 16.13 -36.45
CA ILE A 798 -30.25 17.11 -35.48
C ILE A 798 -31.66 16.72 -34.95
N SER A 799 -32.32 15.69 -35.51
CA SER A 799 -33.71 15.32 -35.21
C SER A 799 -34.05 15.18 -33.71
N ARG A 800 -33.12 14.68 -32.89
CA ARG A 800 -33.32 14.43 -31.46
C ARG A 800 -33.48 15.70 -30.62
N SER A 801 -32.90 16.81 -31.04
CA SER A 801 -33.06 18.08 -30.32
C SER A 801 -34.46 18.66 -30.47
N ALA A 802 -35.11 18.41 -31.60
CA ALA A 802 -36.50 18.79 -31.82
C ALA A 802 -37.45 17.98 -30.92
N LEU A 803 -37.18 16.69 -30.71
CA LEU A 803 -37.96 15.85 -29.79
C LEU A 803 -37.85 16.35 -28.34
N LEU A 804 -36.64 16.64 -27.87
CA LEU A 804 -36.42 17.16 -26.52
C LEU A 804 -37.14 18.50 -26.30
N ARG A 805 -37.09 19.39 -27.30
CA ARG A 805 -37.79 20.68 -27.25
C ARG A 805 -39.30 20.49 -27.16
N GLN A 806 -39.88 19.65 -28.01
CA GLN A 806 -41.32 19.36 -27.97
C GLN A 806 -41.74 18.71 -26.65
N LEU A 807 -40.93 17.81 -26.10
CA LEU A 807 -41.19 17.21 -24.79
C LEU A 807 -41.23 18.28 -23.70
N ASN A 808 -40.22 19.15 -23.63
CA ASN A 808 -40.14 20.20 -22.63
C ASN A 808 -41.22 21.29 -22.80
N GLU A 809 -41.62 21.60 -24.03
CA GLU A 809 -42.77 22.47 -24.33
C GLU A 809 -44.08 21.89 -23.79
N ARG A 810 -44.27 20.55 -23.87
CA ARG A 810 -45.46 19.88 -23.29
C ARG A 810 -45.42 19.84 -21.77
N ILE A 811 -44.25 19.69 -21.15
CA ILE A 811 -44.10 19.79 -19.70
C ILE A 811 -44.46 21.20 -19.23
N GLY A 812 -44.02 22.21 -19.99
CA GLY A 812 -44.39 23.62 -19.78
C GLY A 812 -43.68 24.28 -18.60
N ASP A 813 -43.88 25.59 -18.48
CA ASP A 813 -43.15 26.43 -17.52
C ASP A 813 -43.60 26.25 -16.06
N LEU A 814 -44.83 25.78 -15.83
CA LEU A 814 -45.35 25.54 -14.48
C LEU A 814 -44.65 24.37 -13.78
N ASP A 815 -44.10 23.43 -14.54
CA ASP A 815 -43.34 22.28 -14.06
C ASP A 815 -41.87 22.36 -14.55
N ARG A 816 -41.33 23.58 -14.68
CA ARG A 816 -39.97 23.90 -15.16
C ARG A 816 -38.87 23.01 -14.58
N ASP A 817 -38.87 22.79 -13.26
CA ASP A 817 -37.86 21.96 -12.57
C ASP A 817 -37.88 20.47 -12.94
N PHE A 818 -38.92 20.02 -13.66
CA PHE A 818 -39.09 18.64 -14.14
C PHE A 818 -38.85 18.51 -15.65
N GLN A 819 -38.44 19.59 -16.33
CA GLN A 819 -38.02 19.49 -17.72
C GLN A 819 -36.82 18.54 -17.86
N ILE A 820 -36.76 17.81 -18.97
CA ILE A 820 -35.74 16.80 -19.21
C ILE A 820 -34.52 17.45 -19.82
N GLY A 821 -33.35 17.17 -19.24
CA GLY A 821 -32.08 17.65 -19.75
C GLY A 821 -31.58 16.84 -20.97
N PRO A 822 -30.65 17.42 -21.76
CA PRO A 822 -30.19 16.83 -23.01
C PRO A 822 -29.37 15.54 -22.85
N SER A 823 -28.82 15.24 -21.67
CA SER A 823 -27.89 14.10 -21.51
C SER A 823 -28.52 12.74 -21.81
N TYR A 824 -29.83 12.58 -21.59
CA TYR A 824 -30.57 11.36 -21.94
C TYR A 824 -30.44 11.00 -23.42
N LEU A 825 -30.28 12.01 -24.29
CA LEU A 825 -30.21 11.85 -25.74
C LEU A 825 -28.80 12.03 -26.32
N MET A 826 -27.78 12.25 -25.47
CA MET A 826 -26.37 12.47 -25.87
C MET A 826 -25.52 11.18 -25.80
N GLY A 827 -26.16 10.01 -25.81
CA GLY A 827 -25.52 8.69 -25.76
C GLY A 827 -25.52 7.94 -27.09
N ALA A 828 -24.72 6.88 -27.18
CA ALA A 828 -24.71 5.99 -28.35
C ALA A 828 -26.06 5.30 -28.57
N SER A 829 -26.76 4.90 -27.50
CA SER A 829 -28.07 4.26 -27.56
C SER A 829 -29.15 5.17 -28.15
N ALA A 830 -29.07 6.48 -27.93
CA ALA A 830 -30.01 7.41 -28.52
C ALA A 830 -29.92 7.45 -30.06
N ARG A 831 -28.83 6.94 -30.67
CA ARG A 831 -28.55 7.05 -32.11
C ARG A 831 -29.41 6.13 -32.98
N THR A 832 -30.00 5.08 -32.43
CA THR A 832 -30.93 4.20 -33.17
C THR A 832 -32.36 4.45 -32.73
N ASP A 833 -33.33 4.21 -33.60
CA ASP A 833 -34.76 4.37 -33.27
C ASP A 833 -35.18 3.41 -32.15
N SER A 834 -34.65 2.18 -32.17
CA SER A 834 -34.86 1.19 -31.12
C SER A 834 -34.28 1.61 -29.77
N GLY A 835 -33.08 2.21 -29.77
CA GLY A 835 -32.44 2.69 -28.55
C GLY A 835 -33.10 3.96 -28.02
N LEU A 836 -33.58 4.84 -28.90
CA LEU A 836 -34.42 5.99 -28.55
C LEU A 836 -35.74 5.54 -27.90
N ALA A 837 -36.42 4.54 -28.47
CA ALA A 837 -37.64 3.96 -27.90
C ALA A 837 -37.38 3.41 -26.48
N ARG A 838 -36.24 2.72 -26.26
CA ARG A 838 -35.85 2.24 -24.92
C ARG A 838 -35.61 3.37 -23.94
N ILE A 839 -34.86 4.41 -24.32
CA ILE A 839 -34.63 5.58 -23.47
C ILE A 839 -35.97 6.24 -23.10
N TRP A 840 -36.89 6.35 -24.07
CA TRP A 840 -38.19 6.94 -23.82
C TRP A 840 -39.04 6.13 -22.85
N GLU A 841 -39.14 4.81 -23.06
CA GLU A 841 -39.98 3.93 -22.23
C GLU A 841 -39.42 3.67 -20.83
N TYR A 842 -38.10 3.55 -20.70
CA TYR A 842 -37.48 3.10 -19.45
C TYR A 842 -36.78 4.21 -18.65
N ASP A 843 -36.42 5.33 -19.27
CA ASP A 843 -35.77 6.45 -18.57
C ASP A 843 -36.68 7.68 -18.46
N ILE A 844 -37.28 8.13 -19.57
CA ILE A 844 -38.04 9.39 -19.60
C ILE A 844 -39.46 9.22 -19.05
N LEU A 845 -40.24 8.26 -19.56
CA LEU A 845 -41.63 8.07 -19.15
C LEU A 845 -41.78 7.75 -17.65
N PRO A 846 -40.93 6.92 -17.01
CA PRO A 846 -41.03 6.66 -15.58
C PRO A 846 -40.85 7.93 -14.72
N LEU A 847 -39.96 8.85 -15.11
CA LEU A 847 -39.77 10.14 -14.41
C LEU A 847 -41.04 11.00 -14.49
N LEU A 848 -41.70 11.01 -15.65
CA LEU A 848 -42.95 11.75 -15.85
C LEU A 848 -44.12 11.08 -15.13
N ASP A 849 -44.17 9.75 -15.11
CA ASP A 849 -45.15 8.97 -14.33
C ASP A 849 -45.07 9.30 -12.82
N GLU A 850 -43.85 9.46 -12.29
CA GLU A 850 -43.63 9.85 -10.89
C GLU A 850 -44.04 11.31 -10.64
N HIS A 851 -43.64 12.23 -11.51
CA HIS A 851 -43.94 13.66 -11.37
C HIS A 851 -45.45 13.97 -11.45
N TYR A 852 -46.13 13.36 -12.43
CA TYR A 852 -47.58 13.54 -12.64
C TYR A 852 -48.43 12.56 -11.83
N TYR A 853 -47.84 11.81 -10.90
CA TYR A 853 -48.56 10.88 -10.04
C TYR A 853 -49.73 11.58 -9.34
N GLY A 854 -50.94 11.05 -9.52
CA GLY A 854 -52.18 11.61 -8.97
C GLY A 854 -52.75 12.82 -9.73
N ARG A 855 -52.04 13.37 -10.72
CA ARG A 855 -52.55 14.39 -11.67
C ARG A 855 -52.98 13.77 -13.00
N LEU A 856 -52.22 12.80 -13.49
CA LEU A 856 -52.48 12.05 -14.73
C LEU A 856 -52.36 10.55 -14.46
N SER A 857 -53.13 9.73 -15.18
CA SER A 857 -52.91 8.30 -15.25
C SER A 857 -51.71 7.97 -16.15
N ARG A 858 -51.10 6.79 -15.97
CA ARG A 858 -50.00 6.32 -16.84
C ARG A 858 -50.37 6.29 -18.33
N ALA A 859 -51.64 6.05 -18.65
CA ALA A 859 -52.13 6.07 -20.02
C ALA A 859 -52.17 7.50 -20.58
N GLU A 860 -52.59 8.47 -19.77
CA GLU A 860 -52.60 9.89 -20.12
C GLU A 860 -51.17 10.45 -20.23
N VAL A 861 -50.24 10.04 -19.35
CA VAL A 861 -48.82 10.39 -19.45
C VAL A 861 -48.24 9.88 -20.78
N ARG A 862 -48.44 8.61 -21.13
CA ARG A 862 -48.00 8.07 -22.42
C ARG A 862 -48.67 8.76 -23.62
N ALA A 863 -49.96 9.04 -23.55
CA ALA A 863 -50.68 9.74 -24.63
C ALA A 863 -50.20 11.19 -24.82
N THR A 864 -49.72 11.83 -23.74
CA THR A 864 -49.29 13.23 -23.75
C THR A 864 -47.80 13.39 -24.05
N PHE A 865 -46.95 12.52 -23.50
CA PHE A 865 -45.49 12.67 -23.52
C PHE A 865 -44.76 11.50 -24.18
N GLY A 866 -45.48 10.46 -24.63
CA GLY A 866 -44.88 9.31 -25.32
C GLY A 866 -44.29 9.68 -26.67
N LEU A 867 -43.33 8.85 -27.12
CA LEU A 867 -42.59 9.09 -28.36
C LEU A 867 -43.50 9.18 -29.59
N SER A 868 -44.48 8.28 -29.73
CA SER A 868 -45.47 8.32 -30.83
C SER A 868 -46.39 9.54 -30.80
N ALA A 869 -46.61 10.13 -29.62
CA ALA A 869 -47.40 11.34 -29.49
C ALA A 869 -46.61 12.58 -29.95
N LEU A 870 -45.27 12.54 -29.85
CA LEU A 870 -44.36 13.61 -30.26
C LEU A 870 -43.91 13.46 -31.73
N GLU A 871 -43.77 12.23 -32.19
CA GLU A 871 -43.36 11.88 -33.56
C GLU A 871 -44.27 10.77 -34.11
N PRO A 872 -45.33 11.14 -34.87
CA PRO A 872 -46.24 10.17 -35.47
C PRO A 872 -45.50 9.24 -36.43
N GLY A 873 -45.49 7.94 -36.14
CA GLY A 873 -44.79 6.91 -36.93
C GLY A 873 -43.45 6.46 -36.36
N ALA A 874 -43.01 7.00 -35.21
CA ALA A 874 -41.83 6.52 -34.50
C ALA A 874 -42.00 5.08 -34.00
N VAL A 875 -40.88 4.33 -33.95
CA VAL A 875 -40.84 2.98 -33.35
C VAL A 875 -41.20 3.10 -31.86
N THR A 876 -42.30 2.45 -31.46
CA THR A 876 -42.80 2.50 -30.08
C THR A 876 -42.47 1.25 -29.27
N ASP A 877 -42.25 0.12 -29.93
CA ASP A 877 -41.89 -1.13 -29.28
C ASP A 877 -40.38 -1.35 -29.37
N PRO A 878 -39.64 -1.34 -28.24
CA PRO A 878 -38.20 -1.57 -28.23
C PRO A 878 -37.77 -2.99 -28.67
N ASP A 879 -38.73 -3.93 -28.77
CA ASP A 879 -38.52 -5.33 -29.16
C ASP A 879 -38.93 -5.63 -30.63
N GLU A 880 -39.68 -4.75 -31.31
CA GLU A 880 -40.04 -4.93 -32.73
C GLU A 880 -38.86 -4.77 -33.72
N ALA A 881 -37.70 -4.28 -33.25
CA ALA A 881 -36.55 -3.92 -34.09
C ALA A 881 -35.30 -4.80 -33.87
N VAL A 882 -35.47 -6.05 -33.41
CA VAL A 882 -34.34 -7.00 -33.23
C VAL A 882 -33.95 -7.69 -34.55
N ASP A 883 -34.77 -7.62 -35.60
CA ASP A 883 -34.59 -8.43 -36.82
C ASP A 883 -33.76 -7.78 -37.96
N ASP A 884 -33.25 -6.55 -37.82
CA ASP A 884 -32.59 -5.84 -38.94
C ASP A 884 -31.22 -5.21 -38.58
N ALA A 885 -30.36 -5.95 -37.89
CA ALA A 885 -28.92 -5.62 -37.85
C ALA A 885 -28.17 -6.39 -38.95
N PRO A 886 -27.57 -5.73 -39.96
CA PRO A 886 -26.67 -6.42 -40.86
C PRO A 886 -25.40 -6.79 -40.10
N ALA A 887 -24.95 -8.05 -40.25
CA ALA A 887 -23.65 -8.48 -39.77
C ALA A 887 -22.55 -7.69 -40.50
N GLY A 888 -21.78 -6.88 -39.76
CA GLY A 888 -20.64 -6.11 -40.25
C GLY A 888 -19.89 -5.43 -39.14
#